data_AF-A0A7V2DCN7-F1
#
_entry.id   AF-A0A7V2DCN7-F1
#
_cell.length_a   1.000
_cell.length_b   1.000
_cell.length_c   1.000
_cell.angle_alpha   90.00
_cell.angle_beta   90.00
_cell.angle_gamma   90.00
#
_symmetry.space_group_name_H-M   'P 1'
#
loop_
_entity.id
_entity.type
_entity.pdbx_description
1 polymer ?
#
loop_
_entity_poly.entity_id
_entity_poly.type
_entity_poly.pdbx_seq_one_letter_code
_entity_poly.pdbx_strand_id
1 'polypeptide(L)'
;MKNNVGKGYCLFEVSWEVCNKVGGINTVLKTKASPAVDHFGDRYILIGPDMGHNPEFEETDEEFWSEIKKHASERGLTCRCGRWFTDGMPRVVLVNHNNKYQTDRLFFQLWQDYGVDSMTGGWDYIEPVLFSTAAGEMIETIYQQLKEENNGAVAQFHEWMTGAGMLYVKKHVPEIATVLTTHATILGRSLAGSGADIYSNIEEISPSSMAAKMNIIAKHSLETVSARESDCFTTVSDITSGEATHFLQRSPDLVLPNGMNIGAILDCSKHREVVDERRRTLIGFASRFLQEDLDATNVKMVIISGRYEFRDKGIDLFLESLKRINDVLKESNSDKKVVALVSVIGGHLGISNEARQILQGVDVQRSGISRICTHQLRDPQYDPIWNMCSQLGLNNNQEDHVKIIFMPAYLDGYDGLLNMPYYDVLSGCDLGVFPSYYEPWGYTPLESASYCVPTVTTDLAGFGLWVKKHFENDNKGVIILEYRDRSHEQIVECLGNHIYNLLKWSDEEMENQRAQARLIAEKTDWGEFYPFYLQAYSLAVKKVGERLHVLDTSAYGREIRYTGTDSLQPRFKTFSVIAALPEKIKHLRSIAYNLFWTWNVEIQELFARLDPQLWADVSHNPIELLERISSERLQEMSENDLYLRLYSMALNSIRDGLADAEFTLRKDPSITENKPVAYFSTEYGLHQSLPIYSGGLGILSGDHLKSASNLNIPMVGVGLLYKNGYFTQAIDREGNQIATYPENDFSRMPVRICDGGTDEPVKIHVDLPGRKLYAQAWQVDVGRVKLYLLDTYVPENSAQDMQITSRLYGADQRLRIEQEIMLGIGGVKLLRALGIQPAVYHLNEGHSAFLLIERIRQLMKNEGLSFYEAREAVKASSVFTTHSPVEAANERFEESLMKSYFTDYIKSFGISWEAFWELGREEPGEGRPFFMPVLAFKLSCASNAVSQLHGKVARKMWKNVWSGFERDEIPIHAITNGVHMQSWAAPEMKSMYERYLGIDWYSKHYDTSGWNKIDDIPDRLLWHTHEDLKMKMVDFLRKRMSCDCERKGLSPALIREKTTGLDSNALIIGFGRRFAAYKRASLLLDDPDRLLGILENPRHKIQLIFAGKAHPNDDIGRALIKKIYTFSMEQRFMKKIFFIENYNTEIAHYLVQGVDVWLNNPLRPREASGTSGMKVVVNGGLNASILDGWWDEAYDGNNGWAIGGTKEYANPENQNLLDSQSLYD
;
A
#
# COMPACT_ATOMS: atom_id res chain seq x y z
N MET A 1 -41.34 -9.90 -17.77
CA MET A 1 -41.72 -8.50 -18.09
C MET A 1 -43.02 -8.10 -17.37
N LYS A 2 -43.05 -8.06 -16.02
CA LYS A 2 -44.21 -7.52 -15.26
C LYS A 2 -43.85 -6.86 -13.91
N ASN A 3 -42.59 -6.42 -13.72
CA ASN A 3 -42.16 -5.62 -12.56
C ASN A 3 -41.29 -4.44 -13.03
N ASN A 4 -41.84 -3.54 -13.86
CA ASN A 4 -41.14 -2.28 -14.18
C ASN A 4 -41.37 -1.30 -13.02
N VAL A 5 -40.33 -0.56 -12.63
CA VAL A 5 -40.46 0.61 -11.74
C VAL A 5 -41.47 1.56 -12.36
N GLY A 6 -42.68 1.59 -11.78
CA GLY A 6 -43.83 2.31 -12.35
C GLY A 6 -43.92 3.77 -11.89
N LYS A 7 -44.85 4.53 -12.47
CA LYS A 7 -45.10 5.96 -12.20
C LYS A 7 -45.38 6.33 -10.72
N GLY A 8 -45.61 5.33 -9.86
CA GLY A 8 -45.79 5.54 -8.42
C GLY A 8 -44.48 5.72 -7.66
N TYR A 9 -43.35 5.22 -8.17
CA TYR A 9 -42.07 5.26 -7.44
C TYR A 9 -41.51 6.68 -7.37
N CYS A 10 -40.81 6.99 -6.27
CA CYS A 10 -39.98 8.18 -6.17
C CYS A 10 -38.56 7.88 -6.67
N LEU A 11 -37.99 8.79 -7.47
CA LEU A 11 -36.61 8.71 -7.92
C LEU A 11 -35.84 9.89 -7.34
N PHE A 12 -34.88 9.58 -6.47
CA PHE A 12 -33.87 10.51 -6.01
C PHE A 12 -32.62 10.34 -6.87
N GLU A 13 -32.07 11.43 -7.37
CA GLU A 13 -30.82 11.40 -8.15
C GLU A 13 -29.83 12.42 -7.59
N VAL A 14 -28.68 11.92 -7.14
CA VAL A 14 -27.71 12.68 -6.35
C VAL A 14 -26.42 12.83 -7.14
N SER A 15 -25.97 14.07 -7.28
CA SER A 15 -24.67 14.38 -7.86
C SER A 15 -24.14 15.71 -7.33
N TRP A 16 -22.83 15.81 -7.23
CA TRP A 16 -22.15 17.09 -6.98
C TRP A 16 -22.45 18.13 -8.07
N GLU A 17 -22.82 17.66 -9.28
CA GLU A 17 -23.01 18.48 -10.47
C GLU A 17 -24.47 18.94 -10.70
N VAL A 18 -25.41 18.64 -9.80
CA VAL A 18 -26.78 19.16 -9.88
C VAL A 18 -26.76 20.69 -9.69
N CYS A 19 -27.26 21.43 -10.68
CA CYS A 19 -27.21 22.91 -10.71
C CYS A 19 -25.81 23.50 -10.45
N ASN A 20 -24.76 22.73 -10.76
CA ASN A 20 -23.36 23.11 -10.51
C ASN A 20 -22.45 22.47 -11.57
N LYS A 21 -22.19 23.18 -12.66
CA LYS A 21 -21.42 22.62 -13.78
C LYS A 21 -19.93 22.54 -13.44
N VAL A 22 -19.44 21.34 -13.15
CA VAL A 22 -18.01 21.05 -12.91
C VAL A 22 -17.40 20.22 -14.04
N GLY A 23 -18.17 19.31 -14.63
CA GLY A 23 -17.72 18.37 -15.64
C GLY A 23 -18.85 17.91 -16.56
N GLY A 24 -18.72 16.70 -17.07
CA GLY A 24 -19.68 16.11 -18.03
C GLY A 24 -20.94 15.55 -17.38
N ILE A 25 -20.93 15.30 -16.06
CA ILE A 25 -22.09 14.70 -15.37
C ILE A 25 -23.24 15.69 -15.32
N ASN A 26 -22.96 17.00 -15.19
CA ASN A 26 -23.97 18.05 -15.32
C ASN A 26 -24.76 17.92 -16.62
N THR A 27 -24.06 17.70 -17.75
CA THR A 27 -24.69 17.53 -19.07
C THR A 27 -25.55 16.27 -19.13
N VAL A 28 -25.07 15.16 -18.54
CA VAL A 28 -25.85 13.90 -18.43
C VAL A 28 -27.17 14.19 -17.71
N LEU A 29 -27.10 14.75 -16.50
CA LEU A 29 -28.26 15.00 -15.65
C LEU A 29 -29.24 15.97 -16.29
N LYS A 30 -28.72 17.06 -16.87
CA LYS A 30 -29.50 18.11 -17.53
C LYS A 30 -30.26 17.58 -18.74
N THR A 31 -29.59 16.83 -19.61
CA THR A 31 -30.23 16.33 -20.84
C THR A 31 -31.16 15.14 -20.56
N LYS A 32 -30.84 14.31 -19.54
CA LYS A 32 -31.67 13.19 -19.07
C LYS A 32 -32.88 13.64 -18.23
N ALA A 33 -32.94 14.89 -17.79
CA ALA A 33 -34.01 15.38 -16.92
C ALA A 33 -35.40 15.22 -17.57
N SER A 34 -35.55 15.63 -18.84
CA SER A 34 -36.80 15.55 -19.59
C SER A 34 -37.42 14.13 -19.61
N PRO A 35 -36.73 13.08 -20.11
CA PRO A 35 -37.30 11.72 -20.10
C PRO A 35 -37.53 11.17 -18.68
N ALA A 36 -36.77 11.63 -17.68
CA ALA A 36 -37.02 11.26 -16.29
C ALA A 36 -38.29 11.90 -15.73
N VAL A 37 -38.55 13.18 -16.02
CA VAL A 37 -39.79 13.88 -15.65
C VAL A 37 -40.98 13.27 -16.40
N ASP A 38 -40.83 12.92 -17.68
CA ASP A 38 -41.90 12.25 -18.44
C ASP A 38 -42.33 10.90 -17.81
N HIS A 39 -41.39 10.18 -17.21
CA HIS A 39 -41.64 8.89 -16.56
C HIS A 39 -42.13 9.01 -15.11
N PHE A 40 -41.45 9.82 -14.29
CA PHE A 40 -41.68 9.91 -12.83
C PHE A 40 -42.48 11.16 -12.39
N GLY A 41 -42.66 12.13 -13.28
CA GLY A 41 -43.28 13.42 -12.96
C GLY A 41 -42.55 14.15 -11.84
N ASP A 42 -43.33 14.83 -11.00
CA ASP A 42 -42.84 15.56 -9.82
C ASP A 42 -42.30 14.66 -8.68
N ARG A 43 -42.27 13.33 -8.87
CA ARG A 43 -41.61 12.37 -7.97
C ARG A 43 -40.13 12.15 -8.32
N TYR A 44 -39.64 12.77 -9.39
CA TYR A 44 -38.22 12.85 -9.70
C TYR A 44 -37.61 14.07 -9.01
N ILE A 45 -36.67 13.82 -8.09
CA ILE A 45 -36.05 14.83 -7.25
C ILE A 45 -34.54 14.71 -7.37
N LEU A 46 -33.90 15.78 -7.83
CA LEU A 46 -32.45 15.89 -7.86
C LEU A 46 -31.93 16.53 -6.57
N ILE A 47 -30.78 16.05 -6.09
CA ILE A 47 -30.14 16.57 -4.88
C ILE A 47 -28.69 16.97 -5.19
N GLY A 48 -28.36 18.22 -4.88
CA GLY A 48 -27.06 18.84 -5.16
C GLY A 48 -26.53 19.68 -3.98
N PRO A 49 -25.27 20.15 -4.06
CA PRO A 49 -24.71 21.03 -3.04
C PRO A 49 -25.23 22.47 -3.18
N ASP A 50 -25.53 23.11 -2.06
CA ASP A 50 -25.81 24.56 -2.03
C ASP A 50 -24.50 25.36 -2.08
N MET A 51 -24.26 26.02 -3.21
CA MET A 51 -23.07 26.84 -3.46
C MET A 51 -23.33 28.34 -3.16
N GLY A 52 -24.50 28.67 -2.59
CA GLY A 52 -24.99 30.05 -2.44
C GLY A 52 -25.54 30.61 -3.75
N HIS A 53 -24.77 30.49 -4.84
CA HIS A 53 -25.25 30.76 -6.19
C HIS A 53 -25.08 29.51 -7.08
N ASN A 54 -26.21 28.90 -7.43
CA ASN A 54 -26.27 27.75 -8.33
C ASN A 54 -26.91 28.22 -9.64
N PRO A 55 -26.19 28.17 -10.77
CA PRO A 55 -26.72 28.59 -12.07
C PRO A 55 -27.97 27.80 -12.44
N GLU A 56 -28.90 28.48 -13.13
CA GLU A 56 -30.14 27.89 -13.65
C GLU A 56 -31.08 27.29 -12.58
N PHE A 57 -30.83 27.51 -11.29
CA PHE A 57 -31.73 27.10 -10.21
C PHE A 57 -32.61 28.27 -9.76
N GLU A 58 -33.92 28.03 -9.66
CA GLU A 58 -34.89 28.99 -9.15
C GLU A 58 -35.65 28.39 -7.96
N GLU A 59 -35.66 29.11 -6.83
CA GLU A 59 -36.48 28.73 -5.68
C GLU A 59 -37.96 28.93 -6.01
N THR A 60 -38.76 27.91 -5.72
CA THR A 60 -40.20 27.92 -5.98
C THR A 60 -40.95 27.80 -4.65
N ASP A 61 -42.17 28.34 -4.59
CA ASP A 61 -43.04 28.28 -3.39
C ASP A 61 -44.07 27.14 -3.50
N GLU A 62 -43.66 25.97 -4.00
CA GLU A 62 -44.54 24.79 -4.02
C GLU A 62 -44.86 24.31 -2.60
N GLU A 63 -46.11 23.94 -2.34
CA GLU A 63 -46.58 23.45 -1.02
C GLU A 63 -45.71 22.31 -0.48
N PHE A 64 -45.25 21.44 -1.40
CA PHE A 64 -44.32 20.33 -1.14
C PHE A 64 -43.06 20.75 -0.36
N TRP A 65 -42.55 21.96 -0.57
CA TRP A 65 -41.32 22.43 0.08
C TRP A 65 -41.48 22.84 1.52
N SER A 66 -42.68 23.25 1.93
CA SER A 66 -42.93 23.78 3.28
C SER A 66 -42.63 22.75 4.37
N GLU A 67 -43.19 21.54 4.24
CA GLU A 67 -42.96 20.43 5.17
C GLU A 67 -41.53 19.89 5.07
N ILE A 68 -40.94 19.85 3.87
CA ILE A 68 -39.55 19.39 3.69
C ILE A 68 -38.57 20.32 4.40
N LYS A 69 -38.68 21.65 4.18
CA LYS A 69 -37.82 22.65 4.82
C LYS A 69 -37.95 22.60 6.35
N LYS A 70 -39.16 22.39 6.85
CA LYS A 70 -39.42 22.24 8.29
C LYS A 70 -38.72 21.01 8.89
N HIS A 71 -38.94 19.82 8.35
CA HIS A 71 -38.34 18.59 8.88
C HIS A 71 -36.82 18.52 8.67
N ALA A 72 -36.31 19.10 7.57
CA ALA A 72 -34.87 19.27 7.37
C ALA A 72 -34.26 20.13 8.49
N SER A 73 -34.90 21.26 8.82
CA SER A 73 -34.46 22.16 9.90
C SER A 73 -34.48 21.49 11.28
N GLU A 74 -35.49 20.66 11.58
CA GLU A 74 -35.55 19.86 12.82
C GLU A 74 -34.36 18.89 12.96
N ARG A 75 -33.83 18.41 11.82
CA ARG A 75 -32.62 17.58 11.75
C ARG A 75 -31.33 18.40 11.63
N GLY A 76 -31.40 19.73 11.70
CA GLY A 76 -30.25 20.63 11.55
C GLY A 76 -29.68 20.67 10.14
N LEU A 77 -30.47 20.33 9.12
CA LEU A 77 -30.14 20.51 7.70
C LEU A 77 -30.71 21.83 7.19
N THR A 78 -29.87 22.63 6.55
CA THR A 78 -30.30 23.81 5.80
C THR A 78 -30.30 23.48 4.30
N CYS A 79 -31.35 23.91 3.59
CA CYS A 79 -31.50 23.62 2.17
C CYS A 79 -32.27 24.72 1.44
N ARG A 80 -32.08 24.76 0.11
CA ARG A 80 -32.85 25.56 -0.83
C ARG A 80 -33.61 24.62 -1.74
N CYS A 81 -34.90 24.86 -1.91
CA CYS A 81 -35.79 23.98 -2.69
C CYS A 81 -36.38 24.76 -3.85
N GLY A 82 -36.44 24.13 -5.02
CA GLY A 82 -36.81 24.83 -6.24
C GLY A 82 -36.86 23.90 -7.45
N ARG A 83 -36.71 24.48 -8.63
CA ARG A 83 -36.61 23.77 -9.90
C ARG A 83 -35.33 24.13 -10.65
N TRP A 84 -34.80 23.17 -11.40
CA TRP A 84 -33.68 23.42 -12.31
C TRP A 84 -34.24 23.81 -13.67
N PHE A 85 -33.93 25.02 -14.13
CA PHE A 85 -34.41 25.62 -15.37
C PHE A 85 -33.75 24.97 -16.60
N THR A 86 -34.20 23.75 -16.89
CA THR A 86 -33.74 22.87 -17.96
C THR A 86 -34.96 22.20 -18.60
N ASP A 87 -34.77 21.48 -19.70
CA ASP A 87 -35.85 20.72 -20.33
C ASP A 87 -36.43 19.69 -19.34
N GLY A 88 -37.73 19.82 -19.05
CA GLY A 88 -38.45 19.03 -18.05
C GLY A 88 -38.61 19.72 -16.68
N MET A 89 -37.86 20.79 -16.38
CA MET A 89 -37.93 21.56 -15.13
C MET A 89 -38.06 20.70 -13.85
N PRO A 90 -37.12 19.77 -13.59
CA PRO A 90 -37.22 18.84 -12.47
C PRO A 90 -37.10 19.57 -11.12
N ARG A 91 -37.68 18.94 -10.10
CA ARG A 91 -37.57 19.35 -8.70
C ARG A 91 -36.15 19.16 -8.19
N VAL A 92 -35.62 20.16 -7.47
CA VAL A 92 -34.26 20.15 -6.93
C VAL A 92 -34.24 20.58 -5.46
N VAL A 93 -33.46 19.84 -4.66
CA VAL A 93 -33.09 20.22 -3.30
C VAL A 93 -31.58 20.43 -3.24
N LEU A 94 -31.16 21.67 -2.97
CA LEU A 94 -29.76 22.01 -2.73
C LEU A 94 -29.48 21.99 -1.24
N VAL A 95 -28.61 21.08 -0.80
CA VAL A 95 -28.33 20.83 0.61
C VAL A 95 -27.05 21.53 1.02
N ASN A 96 -27.12 22.29 2.10
CA ASN A 96 -25.95 22.88 2.73
C ASN A 96 -25.42 21.91 3.79
N HIS A 97 -24.14 21.58 3.67
CA HIS A 97 -23.45 20.58 4.49
C HIS A 97 -22.40 21.20 5.42
N ASN A 98 -22.25 22.53 5.38
CA ASN A 98 -21.22 23.23 6.15
C ASN A 98 -21.49 23.15 7.65
N ASN A 99 -20.45 22.81 8.43
CA ASN A 99 -20.43 22.83 9.89
C ASN A 99 -21.45 21.91 10.61
N LYS A 100 -22.16 21.02 9.91
CA LYS A 100 -23.12 20.08 10.53
C LYS A 100 -22.45 18.87 11.17
N TYR A 101 -21.43 18.31 10.51
CA TYR A 101 -20.83 17.05 10.92
C TYR A 101 -19.51 17.25 11.64
N GLN A 102 -19.26 16.43 12.65
CA GLN A 102 -17.91 16.19 13.13
C GLN A 102 -17.24 15.17 12.22
N THR A 103 -16.34 15.62 11.36
CA THR A 103 -15.70 14.82 10.30
C THR A 103 -15.13 13.50 10.80
N ASP A 104 -14.34 13.52 11.87
CA ASP A 104 -13.71 12.30 12.41
C ASP A 104 -14.72 11.25 12.86
N ARG A 105 -15.85 11.69 13.43
CA ARG A 105 -16.91 10.80 13.89
C ARG A 105 -17.62 10.15 12.71
N LEU A 106 -17.91 10.93 11.67
CA LEU A 106 -18.53 10.43 10.44
C LEU A 106 -17.62 9.44 9.73
N PHE A 107 -16.32 9.72 9.63
CA PHE A 107 -15.33 8.83 9.02
C PHE A 107 -15.19 7.53 9.81
N PHE A 108 -15.15 7.63 11.14
CA PHE A 108 -15.17 6.44 11.99
C PHE A 108 -16.43 5.59 11.78
N GLN A 109 -17.60 6.21 11.60
CA GLN A 109 -18.85 5.49 11.32
C GLN A 109 -18.83 4.80 9.95
N LEU A 110 -18.38 5.49 8.88
CA LEU A 110 -18.24 4.89 7.55
C LEU A 110 -17.26 3.70 7.56
N TRP A 111 -16.16 3.84 8.31
CA TRP A 111 -15.21 2.75 8.53
C TRP A 111 -15.83 1.60 9.35
N GLN A 112 -16.55 1.90 10.43
CA GLN A 112 -17.16 0.91 11.32
C GLN A 112 -18.26 0.11 10.62
N ASP A 113 -19.09 0.78 9.85
CA ASP A 113 -20.26 0.20 9.20
C ASP A 113 -19.89 -0.57 7.93
N TYR A 114 -18.92 -0.05 7.16
CA TYR A 114 -18.67 -0.51 5.80
C TYR A 114 -17.20 -0.75 5.44
N GLY A 115 -16.25 -0.39 6.32
CA GLY A 115 -14.81 -0.56 6.07
C GLY A 115 -14.22 0.47 5.11
N VAL A 116 -14.81 1.66 4.99
CA VAL A 116 -14.25 2.76 4.18
C VAL A 116 -12.98 3.30 4.86
N ASP A 117 -11.87 3.33 4.14
CA ASP A 117 -10.64 4.01 4.55
C ASP A 117 -10.75 5.50 4.20
N SER A 118 -10.75 6.36 5.23
CA SER A 118 -10.82 7.81 5.08
C SER A 118 -9.55 8.52 5.55
N MET A 119 -8.51 7.78 5.98
CA MET A 119 -7.38 8.34 6.73
C MET A 119 -6.54 9.33 5.92
N THR A 120 -6.41 9.10 4.62
CA THR A 120 -5.62 9.97 3.73
C THR A 120 -6.47 11.01 2.98
N GLY A 121 -7.74 11.18 3.37
CA GLY A 121 -8.67 12.08 2.70
C GLY A 121 -8.35 13.55 2.96
N GLY A 122 -8.00 14.29 1.91
CA GLY A 122 -7.84 15.75 1.95
C GLY A 122 -9.17 16.50 1.88
N TRP A 123 -9.13 17.84 1.72
CA TRP A 123 -10.35 18.66 1.59
C TRP A 123 -11.24 18.17 0.44
N ASP A 124 -10.61 17.75 -0.65
CA ASP A 124 -11.19 17.23 -1.88
C ASP A 124 -11.80 15.83 -1.74
N TYR A 125 -11.71 15.23 -0.55
CA TYR A 125 -12.43 14.03 -0.12
C TYR A 125 -13.46 14.37 0.97
N ILE A 126 -13.06 15.16 1.97
CA ILE A 126 -13.89 15.52 3.13
C ILE A 126 -15.18 16.19 2.67
N GLU A 127 -15.08 17.23 1.86
CA GLU A 127 -16.23 18.03 1.44
C GLU A 127 -17.28 17.21 0.66
N PRO A 128 -16.90 16.41 -0.37
CA PRO A 128 -17.81 15.45 -1.00
C PRO A 128 -18.49 14.48 -0.03
N VAL A 129 -17.76 13.94 0.95
CA VAL A 129 -18.33 13.00 1.94
C VAL A 129 -19.35 13.68 2.84
N LEU A 130 -19.10 14.91 3.28
CA LEU A 130 -20.03 15.68 4.10
C LEU A 130 -21.32 16.01 3.33
N PHE A 131 -21.17 16.52 2.11
CA PHE A 131 -22.29 16.76 1.20
C PHE A 131 -23.11 15.49 0.99
N SER A 132 -22.42 14.42 0.62
CA SER A 132 -23.06 13.17 0.26
C SER A 132 -23.84 12.57 1.44
N THR A 133 -23.28 12.63 2.66
CA THR A 133 -23.97 12.23 3.88
C THR A 133 -25.23 13.08 4.12
N ALA A 134 -25.13 14.41 3.94
CA ALA A 134 -26.28 15.31 4.04
C ALA A 134 -27.36 15.03 2.99
N ALA A 135 -26.95 14.67 1.77
CA ALA A 135 -27.88 14.24 0.73
C ALA A 135 -28.59 12.94 1.13
N GLY A 136 -27.90 11.99 1.77
CA GLY A 136 -28.51 10.78 2.31
C GLY A 136 -29.54 11.06 3.42
N GLU A 137 -29.22 11.94 4.37
CA GLU A 137 -30.17 12.39 5.40
C GLU A 137 -31.38 13.14 4.80
N MET A 138 -31.15 13.91 3.74
CA MET A 138 -32.20 14.61 3.01
C MET A 138 -33.14 13.63 2.30
N ILE A 139 -32.61 12.60 1.65
CA ILE A 139 -33.42 11.52 1.04
C ILE A 139 -34.30 10.86 2.08
N GLU A 140 -33.73 10.50 3.24
CA GLU A 140 -34.50 9.93 4.34
C GLU A 140 -35.63 10.87 4.78
N THR A 141 -35.32 12.16 4.93
CA THR A 141 -36.30 13.17 5.35
C THR A 141 -37.45 13.28 4.35
N ILE A 142 -37.16 13.36 3.05
CA ILE A 142 -38.20 13.44 2.00
C ILE A 142 -38.99 12.14 1.94
N TYR A 143 -38.32 10.99 1.97
CA TYR A 143 -38.97 9.69 1.88
C TYR A 143 -39.93 9.44 3.05
N GLN A 144 -39.57 9.84 4.27
CA GLN A 144 -40.45 9.72 5.44
C GLN A 144 -41.74 10.53 5.28
N GLN A 145 -41.69 11.70 4.65
CA GLN A 145 -42.88 12.51 4.36
C GLN A 145 -43.74 11.92 3.24
N LEU A 146 -43.12 11.23 2.29
CA LEU A 146 -43.82 10.59 1.16
C LEU A 146 -44.34 9.17 1.48
N LYS A 147 -43.97 8.60 2.64
CA LYS A 147 -44.20 7.19 2.99
C LYS A 147 -45.69 6.81 3.09
N GLU A 148 -46.57 7.77 3.36
CA GLU A 148 -48.03 7.54 3.44
C GLU A 148 -48.68 7.15 2.10
N GLU A 149 -47.99 7.37 0.97
CA GLU A 149 -48.51 7.04 -0.37
C GLU A 149 -48.29 5.58 -0.80
N ASN A 150 -47.69 4.73 0.04
CA ASN A 150 -47.44 3.29 -0.18
C ASN A 150 -46.63 2.96 -1.45
N ASN A 151 -45.76 3.89 -1.86
CA ASN A 151 -44.94 3.81 -3.08
C ASN A 151 -43.46 3.53 -2.73
N GLY A 152 -42.78 2.68 -3.52
CA GLY A 152 -41.35 2.41 -3.36
C GLY A 152 -40.48 3.59 -3.83
N ALA A 153 -39.19 3.57 -3.51
CA ALA A 153 -38.25 4.60 -3.96
C ALA A 153 -36.92 4.02 -4.45
N VAL A 154 -36.29 4.74 -5.37
CA VAL A 154 -34.96 4.48 -5.90
C VAL A 154 -34.10 5.70 -5.68
N ALA A 155 -32.87 5.52 -5.20
CA ALA A 155 -31.88 6.57 -5.06
C ALA A 155 -30.66 6.22 -5.92
N GLN A 156 -30.44 7.00 -6.98
CA GLN A 156 -29.28 6.92 -7.85
C GLN A 156 -28.21 7.93 -7.42
N PHE A 157 -26.98 7.44 -7.30
CA PHE A 157 -25.82 8.19 -6.87
C PHE A 157 -24.79 8.17 -8.01
N HIS A 158 -24.29 9.33 -8.40
CA HIS A 158 -23.28 9.47 -9.45
C HIS A 158 -21.90 9.73 -8.84
N GLU A 159 -20.93 8.92 -9.26
CA GLU A 159 -19.53 8.97 -8.83
C GLU A 159 -19.27 8.68 -7.35
N TRP A 160 -18.01 8.37 -7.05
CA TRP A 160 -17.54 8.09 -5.67
C TRP A 160 -17.84 9.23 -4.69
N MET A 161 -17.89 10.49 -5.18
CA MET A 161 -18.20 11.69 -4.40
C MET A 161 -19.56 11.61 -3.70
N THR A 162 -20.49 10.80 -4.23
CA THR A 162 -21.82 10.61 -3.65
C THR A 162 -22.00 9.28 -2.91
N GLY A 163 -20.90 8.54 -2.72
CA GLY A 163 -20.89 7.21 -2.11
C GLY A 163 -21.32 7.18 -0.63
N ALA A 164 -20.91 8.16 0.17
CA ALA A 164 -21.22 8.17 1.61
C ALA A 164 -22.72 8.28 1.89
N GLY A 165 -23.44 9.06 1.07
CA GLY A 165 -24.89 9.21 1.08
C GLY A 165 -25.62 7.95 0.65
N MET A 166 -25.08 7.24 -0.35
CA MET A 166 -25.61 5.93 -0.75
C MET A 166 -25.51 4.93 0.41
N LEU A 167 -24.35 4.86 1.06
CA LEU A 167 -24.13 4.02 2.24
C LEU A 167 -25.03 4.43 3.41
N TYR A 168 -25.28 5.74 3.59
CA TYR A 168 -26.22 6.26 4.58
C TYR A 168 -27.65 5.75 4.30
N VAL A 169 -28.15 5.94 3.07
CA VAL A 169 -29.50 5.52 2.67
C VAL A 169 -29.68 4.02 2.83
N LYS A 170 -28.69 3.24 2.38
CA LYS A 170 -28.74 1.77 2.48
C LYS A 170 -28.87 1.27 3.92
N LYS A 171 -28.26 1.97 4.88
CA LYS A 171 -28.32 1.64 6.32
C LYS A 171 -29.62 2.11 6.97
N HIS A 172 -29.98 3.37 6.78
CA HIS A 172 -31.04 4.03 7.57
C HIS A 172 -32.42 3.89 6.94
N VAL A 173 -32.50 3.66 5.63
CA VAL A 173 -33.74 3.51 4.89
C VAL A 173 -33.64 2.32 3.93
N PRO A 174 -33.54 1.08 4.46
CA PRO A 174 -33.31 -0.11 3.65
C PRO A 174 -34.42 -0.41 2.64
N GLU A 175 -35.59 0.24 2.76
CA GLU A 175 -36.69 0.19 1.79
C GLU A 175 -36.38 0.91 0.46
N ILE A 176 -35.36 1.78 0.42
CA ILE A 176 -34.95 2.49 -0.80
C ILE A 176 -33.92 1.65 -1.57
N ALA A 177 -34.16 1.47 -2.86
CA ALA A 177 -33.24 0.81 -3.77
C ALA A 177 -32.09 1.74 -4.15
N THR A 178 -30.84 1.30 -4.02
CA THR A 178 -29.66 2.13 -4.30
C THR A 178 -29.01 1.77 -5.64
N VAL A 179 -28.77 2.78 -6.48
CA VAL A 179 -28.01 2.63 -7.73
C VAL A 179 -26.76 3.49 -7.65
N LEU A 180 -25.60 2.93 -7.96
CA LEU A 180 -24.36 3.69 -8.14
C LEU A 180 -23.96 3.67 -9.60
N THR A 181 -23.71 4.85 -10.17
CA THR A 181 -23.16 5.00 -11.53
C THR A 181 -21.79 5.66 -11.48
N THR A 182 -20.76 4.90 -11.80
CA THR A 182 -19.39 5.42 -11.97
C THR A 182 -19.18 5.80 -13.43
N HIS A 183 -18.94 7.10 -13.68
CA HIS A 183 -18.64 7.60 -15.03
C HIS A 183 -17.17 7.43 -15.37
N ALA A 184 -16.26 7.36 -14.39
CA ALA A 184 -14.85 7.00 -14.55
C ALA A 184 -14.33 6.46 -13.22
N THR A 185 -13.46 5.44 -13.19
CA THR A 185 -12.84 5.11 -11.88
C THR A 185 -11.80 6.17 -11.52
N ILE A 186 -11.66 6.46 -10.22
CA ILE A 186 -10.66 7.44 -9.75
C ILE A 186 -9.23 6.96 -10.02
N LEU A 187 -9.01 5.64 -9.96
CA LEU A 187 -7.72 5.02 -10.20
C LEU A 187 -7.34 5.05 -11.68
N GLY A 188 -8.24 4.65 -12.58
CA GLY A 188 -7.99 4.66 -14.02
C GLY A 188 -7.64 6.06 -14.52
N ARG A 189 -8.40 7.07 -14.09
CA ARG A 189 -8.12 8.46 -14.45
C ARG A 189 -6.74 8.92 -13.97
N SER A 190 -6.36 8.56 -12.74
CA SER A 190 -5.09 8.98 -12.16
C SER A 190 -3.90 8.28 -12.83
N LEU A 191 -4.05 7.01 -13.21
CA LEU A 191 -3.05 6.26 -13.96
C LEU A 191 -2.86 6.81 -15.37
N ALA A 192 -3.94 7.11 -16.08
CA ALA A 192 -3.90 7.67 -17.43
C ALA A 192 -3.17 9.01 -17.45
N GLY A 193 -3.52 9.90 -16.51
CA GLY A 193 -2.87 11.22 -16.38
C GLY A 193 -1.38 11.13 -16.05
N SER A 194 -0.91 10.03 -15.45
CA SER A 194 0.52 9.79 -15.21
C SER A 194 1.28 9.24 -16.42
N GLY A 195 0.57 8.88 -17.51
CA GLY A 195 1.12 8.24 -18.70
C GLY A 195 1.34 6.73 -18.55
N ALA A 196 0.67 6.08 -17.60
CA ALA A 196 0.74 4.63 -17.46
C ALA A 196 -0.13 3.94 -18.51
N ASP A 197 0.36 2.83 -19.08
CA ASP A 197 -0.44 2.01 -19.96
C ASP A 197 -1.41 1.12 -19.15
N ILE A 198 -2.67 1.52 -19.08
CA ILE A 198 -3.71 0.85 -18.31
C ILE A 198 -4.20 -0.40 -19.03
N TYR A 199 -4.58 -0.26 -20.30
CA TYR A 199 -5.42 -1.24 -20.97
C TYR A 199 -4.63 -2.47 -21.44
N SER A 200 -3.33 -2.35 -21.70
CA SER A 200 -2.50 -3.51 -22.07
C SER A 200 -2.13 -4.39 -20.87
N ASN A 201 -2.05 -3.81 -19.66
CA ASN A 201 -1.53 -4.47 -18.47
C ASN A 201 -2.52 -4.47 -17.30
N ILE A 202 -3.83 -4.32 -17.57
CA ILE A 202 -4.82 -4.08 -16.51
C ILE A 202 -4.87 -5.20 -15.46
N GLU A 203 -4.59 -6.44 -15.87
CA GLU A 203 -4.53 -7.61 -14.98
C GLU A 203 -3.30 -7.62 -14.06
N GLU A 204 -2.22 -6.92 -14.43
CA GLU A 204 -0.99 -6.81 -13.62
C GLU A 204 -1.06 -5.65 -12.62
N ILE A 205 -2.04 -4.74 -12.77
CA ILE A 205 -2.20 -3.58 -11.91
C ILE A 205 -2.81 -3.98 -10.58
N SER A 206 -2.06 -3.85 -9.50
CA SER A 206 -2.59 -3.96 -8.12
C SER A 206 -3.33 -2.66 -7.74
N PRO A 207 -4.68 -2.67 -7.59
CA PRO A 207 -5.44 -1.43 -7.42
C PRO A 207 -5.09 -0.69 -6.13
N SER A 208 -4.99 -1.41 -5.01
CA SER A 208 -4.65 -0.83 -3.70
C SER A 208 -3.24 -0.23 -3.66
N SER A 209 -2.26 -0.90 -4.26
CA SER A 209 -0.89 -0.39 -4.35
C SER A 209 -0.80 0.85 -5.23
N MET A 210 -1.52 0.87 -6.35
CA MET A 210 -1.50 2.03 -7.25
C MET A 210 -2.30 3.20 -6.69
N ALA A 211 -3.43 2.96 -6.00
CA ALA A 211 -4.15 4.01 -5.29
C ALA A 211 -3.29 4.67 -4.20
N ALA A 212 -2.45 3.88 -3.50
CA ALA A 212 -1.47 4.42 -2.56
C ALA A 212 -0.39 5.25 -3.25
N LYS A 213 0.17 4.75 -4.36
CA LYS A 213 1.19 5.48 -5.15
C LYS A 213 0.66 6.80 -5.72
N MET A 214 -0.62 6.83 -6.10
CA MET A 214 -1.29 8.02 -6.63
C MET A 214 -1.88 8.92 -5.53
N ASN A 215 -1.71 8.57 -4.25
CA ASN A 215 -2.23 9.30 -3.09
C ASN A 215 -3.76 9.52 -3.13
N ILE A 216 -4.50 8.49 -3.53
CA ILE A 216 -5.98 8.52 -3.68
C ILE A 216 -6.66 7.38 -2.92
N ILE A 217 -6.00 6.81 -1.89
CA ILE A 217 -6.50 5.65 -1.12
C ILE A 217 -7.93 5.91 -0.62
N ALA A 218 -8.17 7.07 0.00
CA ALA A 218 -9.47 7.39 0.57
C ALA A 218 -10.59 7.44 -0.49
N LYS A 219 -10.33 8.09 -1.62
CA LYS A 219 -11.29 8.20 -2.75
C LYS A 219 -11.57 6.82 -3.35
N HIS A 220 -10.51 6.05 -3.60
CA HIS A 220 -10.62 4.71 -4.17
C HIS A 220 -11.31 3.72 -3.22
N SER A 221 -11.07 3.84 -1.91
CA SER A 221 -11.74 3.02 -0.89
C SER A 221 -13.24 3.31 -0.86
N LEU A 222 -13.63 4.59 -0.82
CA LEU A 222 -15.05 4.97 -0.85
C LEU A 222 -15.72 4.53 -2.16
N GLU A 223 -15.05 4.69 -3.30
CA GLU A 223 -15.53 4.21 -4.61
C GLU A 223 -15.76 2.69 -4.61
N THR A 224 -14.77 1.92 -4.14
CA THR A 224 -14.81 0.46 -4.08
C THR A 224 -15.92 -0.05 -3.16
N VAL A 225 -16.02 0.53 -1.96
CA VAL A 225 -17.06 0.15 -0.99
C VAL A 225 -18.44 0.54 -1.50
N SER A 226 -18.60 1.72 -2.10
CA SER A 226 -19.88 2.13 -2.68
C SER A 226 -20.28 1.22 -3.84
N ALA A 227 -19.33 0.84 -4.70
CA ALA A 227 -19.57 -0.14 -5.74
C ALA A 227 -20.02 -1.45 -5.10
N ARG A 228 -19.26 -2.02 -4.14
CA ARG A 228 -19.60 -3.26 -3.41
C ARG A 228 -20.99 -3.23 -2.77
N GLU A 229 -21.38 -2.12 -2.17
CA GLU A 229 -22.62 -2.01 -1.40
C GLU A 229 -23.83 -1.54 -2.22
N SER A 230 -23.70 -1.01 -3.42
CA SER A 230 -24.87 -0.59 -4.22
C SER A 230 -25.80 -1.78 -4.57
N ASP A 231 -27.10 -1.57 -4.66
CA ASP A 231 -28.02 -2.63 -5.13
C ASP A 231 -27.89 -2.86 -6.64
N CYS A 232 -27.67 -1.79 -7.41
CA CYS A 232 -27.30 -1.89 -8.81
C CYS A 232 -26.06 -1.01 -9.05
N PHE A 233 -24.96 -1.63 -9.47
CA PHE A 233 -23.74 -0.94 -9.84
C PHE A 233 -23.68 -0.80 -11.36
N THR A 234 -23.37 0.38 -11.85
CA THR A 234 -23.41 0.69 -13.28
C THR A 234 -22.23 1.56 -13.72
N THR A 235 -21.84 1.45 -14.98
CA THR A 235 -20.85 2.32 -15.63
C THR A 235 -21.41 2.87 -16.92
N VAL A 236 -20.73 3.83 -17.57
CA VAL A 236 -21.25 4.48 -18.79
C VAL A 236 -20.78 3.85 -20.10
N SER A 237 -19.82 2.93 -20.06
CA SER A 237 -19.32 2.23 -21.25
C SER A 237 -18.78 0.84 -20.93
N ASP A 238 -18.65 0.03 -21.99
CA ASP A 238 -18.05 -1.31 -21.91
C ASP A 238 -16.57 -1.25 -21.45
N ILE A 239 -15.81 -0.23 -21.86
CA ILE A 239 -14.40 -0.10 -21.45
C ILE A 239 -14.27 0.25 -19.96
N THR A 240 -15.08 1.20 -19.47
CA THR A 240 -15.11 1.55 -18.05
C THR A 240 -15.69 0.40 -17.23
N SER A 241 -16.54 -0.45 -17.80
CA SER A 241 -17.02 -1.67 -17.15
C SER A 241 -15.90 -2.69 -16.92
N GLY A 242 -15.06 -2.92 -17.93
CA GLY A 242 -13.86 -3.74 -17.81
C GLY A 242 -12.90 -3.18 -16.75
N GLU A 243 -12.70 -1.87 -16.76
CA GLU A 243 -11.86 -1.16 -15.78
C GLU A 243 -12.39 -1.29 -14.35
N ALA A 244 -13.67 -0.99 -14.12
CA ALA A 244 -14.30 -1.08 -12.81
C ALA A 244 -14.28 -2.50 -12.24
N THR A 245 -14.44 -3.52 -13.11
CA THR A 245 -14.30 -4.93 -12.69
C THR A 245 -12.94 -5.19 -12.05
N HIS A 246 -11.86 -4.67 -12.63
CA HIS A 246 -10.51 -4.88 -12.12
C HIS A 246 -10.19 -3.96 -10.93
N PHE A 247 -10.49 -2.67 -11.03
CA PHE A 247 -10.08 -1.72 -10.00
C PHE A 247 -10.99 -1.75 -8.77
N LEU A 248 -12.30 -1.89 -8.95
CA LEU A 248 -13.27 -1.89 -7.86
C LEU A 248 -13.66 -3.29 -7.40
N GLN A 249 -13.14 -4.33 -8.07
CA GLN A 249 -13.39 -5.75 -7.73
C GLN A 249 -14.89 -6.11 -7.72
N ARG A 250 -15.71 -5.34 -8.47
CA ARG A 250 -17.13 -5.60 -8.72
C ARG A 250 -17.42 -5.30 -10.17
N SER A 251 -17.92 -6.29 -10.90
CA SER A 251 -18.45 -6.07 -12.24
C SER A 251 -19.74 -5.26 -12.20
N PRO A 252 -19.89 -4.22 -13.03
CA PRO A 252 -21.17 -3.52 -13.18
C PRO A 252 -22.29 -4.46 -13.61
N ASP A 253 -23.46 -4.28 -13.02
CA ASP A 253 -24.69 -5.00 -13.36
C ASP A 253 -25.19 -4.59 -14.77
N LEU A 254 -25.04 -3.32 -15.14
CA LEU A 254 -25.41 -2.76 -16.45
C LEU A 254 -24.47 -1.63 -16.89
N VAL A 255 -24.38 -1.44 -18.21
CA VAL A 255 -23.82 -0.23 -18.82
C VAL A 255 -24.96 0.73 -19.13
N LEU A 256 -24.79 2.01 -18.75
CA LEU A 256 -25.73 3.11 -18.94
C LEU A 256 -25.10 4.16 -19.87
N PRO A 257 -25.15 3.97 -21.19
CA PRO A 257 -24.60 4.91 -22.15
C PRO A 257 -25.19 6.32 -21.98
N ASN A 258 -24.34 7.31 -22.22
CA ASN A 258 -24.67 8.71 -22.04
C ASN A 258 -25.29 9.28 -23.33
N GLY A 259 -26.54 9.73 -23.25
CA GLY A 259 -27.27 10.27 -24.40
C GLY A 259 -27.34 11.80 -24.43
N MET A 260 -27.99 12.33 -25.47
CA MET A 260 -28.34 13.75 -25.63
C MET A 260 -29.71 13.88 -26.30
N ASN A 261 -30.38 15.04 -26.16
CA ASN A 261 -31.64 15.32 -26.88
C ASN A 261 -31.33 15.84 -28.29
N ILE A 262 -31.09 14.92 -29.23
CA ILE A 262 -30.57 15.27 -30.57
C ILE A 262 -31.60 16.06 -31.38
N GLY A 263 -32.90 15.80 -31.14
CA GLY A 263 -33.99 16.54 -31.76
C GLY A 263 -34.04 18.03 -31.42
N ALA A 264 -33.44 18.45 -30.30
CA ALA A 264 -33.34 19.87 -29.90
C ALA A 264 -32.12 20.57 -30.51
N ILE A 265 -31.19 19.83 -31.11
CA ILE A 265 -29.97 20.35 -31.73
C ILE A 265 -30.20 20.62 -33.21
N LEU A 266 -29.85 21.83 -33.67
CA LEU A 266 -29.96 22.24 -35.08
C LEU A 266 -29.20 21.27 -36.00
N ASP A 267 -29.90 20.71 -36.98
CA ASP A 267 -29.29 19.88 -38.02
C ASP A 267 -28.50 20.74 -39.02
N CYS A 268 -27.22 20.91 -38.74
CA CYS A 268 -26.28 21.71 -39.51
C CYS A 268 -26.01 21.15 -40.93
N SER A 269 -26.44 19.92 -41.23
CA SER A 269 -26.39 19.37 -42.61
C SER A 269 -27.52 19.94 -43.49
N LYS A 270 -28.64 20.35 -42.88
CA LYS A 270 -29.80 20.92 -43.57
C LYS A 270 -29.83 22.45 -43.58
N HIS A 271 -29.07 23.09 -42.70
CA HIS A 271 -29.03 24.54 -42.49
C HIS A 271 -27.62 25.12 -42.75
N ARG A 272 -27.11 24.92 -43.98
CA ARG A 272 -25.72 25.25 -44.35
C ARG A 272 -25.43 26.74 -44.34
N GLU A 273 -26.40 27.59 -44.66
CA GLU A 273 -26.24 29.04 -44.72
C GLU A 273 -25.72 29.64 -43.40
N VAL A 274 -26.22 29.15 -42.27
CA VAL A 274 -25.81 29.59 -40.92
C VAL A 274 -24.39 29.10 -40.61
N VAL A 275 -24.07 27.86 -41.01
CA VAL A 275 -22.75 27.27 -40.78
C VAL A 275 -21.68 27.95 -41.63
N ASP A 276 -21.99 28.30 -42.87
CA ASP A 276 -21.07 29.00 -43.76
C ASP A 276 -20.78 30.43 -43.27
N GLU A 277 -21.71 31.08 -42.58
CA GLU A 277 -21.46 32.33 -41.87
C GLU A 277 -20.50 32.16 -40.69
N ARG A 278 -20.75 31.16 -39.83
CA ARG A 278 -19.85 30.82 -38.71
C ARG A 278 -18.43 30.53 -39.21
N ARG A 279 -18.32 29.74 -40.28
CA ARG A 279 -17.04 29.42 -40.93
C ARG A 279 -16.33 30.68 -41.43
N ARG A 280 -17.03 31.59 -42.12
CA ARG A 280 -16.45 32.86 -42.58
C ARG A 280 -15.92 33.69 -41.40
N THR A 281 -16.65 33.75 -40.30
CA THR A 281 -16.22 34.44 -39.08
C THR A 281 -14.96 33.81 -38.48
N LEU A 282 -14.89 32.49 -38.40
CA LEU A 282 -13.72 31.76 -37.89
C LEU A 282 -12.47 31.96 -38.76
N ILE A 283 -12.62 31.87 -40.09
CA ILE A 283 -11.51 32.12 -41.01
C ILE A 283 -11.06 33.58 -40.92
N GLY A 284 -11.99 34.54 -40.89
CA GLY A 284 -11.65 35.95 -40.73
C GLY A 284 -10.99 36.27 -39.39
N PHE A 285 -11.35 35.56 -38.31
CA PHE A 285 -10.63 35.62 -37.05
C PHE A 285 -9.22 35.03 -37.18
N ALA A 286 -9.08 33.83 -37.74
CA ALA A 286 -7.79 33.16 -37.90
C ALA A 286 -6.83 33.98 -38.77
N SER A 287 -7.31 34.55 -39.90
CA SER A 287 -6.52 35.43 -40.77
C SER A 287 -6.00 36.65 -40.02
N ARG A 288 -6.85 37.30 -39.21
CA ARG A 288 -6.44 38.42 -38.36
C ARG A 288 -5.43 37.99 -37.33
N PHE A 289 -5.75 36.99 -36.51
CA PHE A 289 -4.87 36.50 -35.44
C PHE A 289 -3.51 36.04 -35.98
N LEU A 290 -3.47 35.38 -37.13
CA LEU A 290 -2.24 34.91 -37.78
C LEU A 290 -1.51 36.01 -38.56
N GLN A 291 -2.18 37.12 -38.86
CA GLN A 291 -1.72 38.21 -39.73
C GLN A 291 -1.33 37.69 -41.12
N GLU A 292 -2.18 36.82 -41.65
CA GLU A 292 -2.00 36.11 -42.91
C GLU A 292 -3.35 36.01 -43.62
N ASP A 293 -3.40 36.29 -44.93
CA ASP A 293 -4.64 36.16 -45.70
C ASP A 293 -4.91 34.69 -46.03
N LEU A 294 -5.86 34.08 -45.31
CA LEU A 294 -6.26 32.69 -45.49
C LEU A 294 -7.37 32.56 -46.53
N ASP A 295 -7.07 31.95 -47.67
CA ASP A 295 -8.06 31.60 -48.69
C ASP A 295 -9.00 30.48 -48.18
N ALA A 296 -10.28 30.80 -48.04
CA ALA A 296 -11.30 29.90 -47.52
C ALA A 296 -11.49 28.61 -48.34
N THR A 297 -11.10 28.60 -49.62
CA THR A 297 -11.20 27.41 -50.49
C THR A 297 -10.06 26.41 -50.25
N ASN A 298 -8.91 26.89 -49.79
CA ASN A 298 -7.69 26.10 -49.60
C ASN A 298 -7.39 25.78 -48.13
N VAL A 299 -8.21 26.25 -47.20
CA VAL A 299 -8.04 26.07 -45.76
C VAL A 299 -9.04 25.06 -45.21
N LYS A 300 -8.55 24.10 -44.42
CA LYS A 300 -9.39 23.24 -43.56
C LYS A 300 -9.16 23.57 -42.10
N MET A 301 -10.24 23.70 -41.34
CA MET A 301 -10.22 24.00 -39.91
C MET A 301 -10.48 22.72 -39.12
N VAL A 302 -9.59 22.39 -38.20
CA VAL A 302 -9.73 21.26 -37.29
C VAL A 302 -9.77 21.77 -35.85
N ILE A 303 -10.52 21.09 -34.99
CA ILE A 303 -10.66 21.49 -33.58
C ILE A 303 -10.43 20.33 -32.64
N ILE A 304 -9.66 20.57 -31.60
CA ILE A 304 -9.61 19.75 -30.39
C ILE A 304 -10.10 20.60 -29.21
N SER A 305 -10.97 20.04 -28.39
CA SER A 305 -11.58 20.76 -27.28
C SER A 305 -11.92 19.83 -26.13
N GLY A 306 -12.03 20.39 -24.93
CA GLY A 306 -12.39 19.64 -23.72
C GLY A 306 -11.65 20.16 -22.50
N ARG A 307 -11.54 19.31 -21.47
CA ARG A 307 -10.68 19.58 -20.32
C ARG A 307 -9.22 19.56 -20.73
N TYR A 308 -8.40 20.35 -20.05
CA TYR A 308 -6.97 20.42 -20.31
C TYR A 308 -6.23 19.22 -19.68
N GLU A 309 -6.49 18.02 -20.21
CA GLU A 309 -5.83 16.77 -19.85
C GLU A 309 -4.94 16.36 -21.05
N PHE A 310 -3.69 16.85 -21.06
CA PHE A 310 -2.81 16.86 -22.25
C PHE A 310 -2.64 15.48 -22.92
N ARG A 311 -2.44 14.41 -22.13
CA ARG A 311 -2.30 13.03 -22.63
C ARG A 311 -3.64 12.30 -22.75
N ASP A 312 -4.51 12.42 -21.75
CA ASP A 312 -5.79 11.69 -21.74
C ASP A 312 -6.68 12.08 -22.92
N LYS A 313 -6.66 13.36 -23.33
CA LYS A 313 -7.35 13.87 -24.53
C LYS A 313 -6.54 13.74 -25.83
N GLY A 314 -5.32 13.21 -25.76
CA GLY A 314 -4.45 13.00 -26.92
C GLY A 314 -4.01 14.30 -27.61
N ILE A 315 -3.83 15.38 -26.85
CA ILE A 315 -3.39 16.67 -27.41
C ILE A 315 -1.95 16.56 -27.92
N ASP A 316 -1.11 15.78 -27.26
CA ASP A 316 0.22 15.40 -27.71
C ASP A 316 0.19 14.72 -29.09
N LEU A 317 -0.60 13.65 -29.24
CA LEU A 317 -0.75 12.93 -30.50
C LEU A 317 -1.28 13.82 -31.63
N PHE A 318 -2.22 14.70 -31.29
CA PHE A 318 -2.76 15.68 -32.23
C PHE A 318 -1.68 16.63 -32.75
N LEU A 319 -0.85 17.19 -31.86
CA LEU A 319 0.23 18.11 -32.25
C LEU A 319 1.34 17.41 -33.07
N GLU A 320 1.72 16.18 -32.69
CA GLU A 320 2.70 15.39 -33.46
C GLU A 320 2.18 15.05 -34.87
N SER A 321 0.90 14.69 -34.97
CA SER A 321 0.24 14.42 -36.26
C SER A 321 0.20 15.67 -37.15
N LEU A 322 -0.07 16.83 -36.55
CA LEU A 322 -0.06 18.12 -37.23
C LEU A 322 1.35 18.50 -37.74
N LYS A 323 2.41 18.22 -36.97
CA LYS A 323 3.79 18.42 -37.44
C LYS A 323 4.10 17.62 -38.70
N ARG A 324 3.71 16.34 -38.72
CA ARG A 324 3.90 15.49 -39.91
C ARG A 324 3.19 16.05 -41.14
N ILE A 325 1.97 16.56 -40.98
CA ILE A 325 1.21 17.17 -42.08
C ILE A 325 1.90 18.44 -42.58
N ASN A 326 2.40 19.28 -41.67
CA ASN A 326 3.15 20.49 -42.04
C ASN A 326 4.34 20.16 -42.94
N ASP A 327 5.12 19.12 -42.58
CA ASP A 327 6.29 18.70 -43.35
C ASP A 327 5.90 18.18 -44.74
N VAL A 328 4.88 17.32 -44.82
CA VAL A 328 4.39 16.77 -46.10
C VAL A 328 3.90 17.88 -47.04
N LEU A 329 3.19 18.90 -46.51
CA LEU A 329 2.70 20.02 -47.31
C LEU A 329 3.85 20.95 -47.77
N LYS A 330 4.86 21.17 -46.92
CA LYS A 330 6.08 21.90 -47.30
C LYS A 330 6.85 21.18 -48.41
N GLU A 331 7.07 19.88 -48.26
CA GLU A 331 7.80 19.06 -49.25
C GLU A 331 7.08 19.00 -50.60
N SER A 332 5.75 18.96 -50.59
CA SER A 332 4.92 18.94 -51.81
C SER A 332 4.62 20.33 -52.38
N ASN A 333 5.07 21.41 -51.73
CA ASN A 333 4.82 22.80 -52.10
C ASN A 333 3.32 23.08 -52.35
N SER A 334 2.46 22.53 -51.48
CA SER A 334 1.01 22.62 -51.61
C SER A 334 0.49 24.00 -51.21
N ASP A 335 -0.54 24.51 -51.89
CA ASP A 335 -1.24 25.74 -51.48
C ASP A 335 -2.24 25.54 -50.33
N LYS A 336 -2.50 24.28 -49.94
CA LYS A 336 -3.45 23.94 -48.89
C LYS A 336 -2.90 24.22 -47.49
N LYS A 337 -3.79 24.61 -46.59
CA LYS A 337 -3.48 24.92 -45.19
C LYS A 337 -4.43 24.26 -44.22
N VAL A 338 -3.92 23.92 -43.04
CA VAL A 338 -4.72 23.41 -41.92
C VAL A 338 -4.62 24.40 -40.76
N VAL A 339 -5.75 24.89 -40.28
CA VAL A 339 -5.82 25.70 -39.05
C VAL A 339 -6.37 24.85 -37.93
N ALA A 340 -5.55 24.59 -36.92
CA ALA A 340 -5.92 23.82 -35.74
C ALA A 340 -6.29 24.73 -34.57
N LEU A 341 -7.54 24.67 -34.15
CA LEU A 341 -8.05 25.31 -32.95
C LEU A 341 -7.86 24.37 -31.77
N VAL A 342 -7.07 24.80 -30.79
CA VAL A 342 -6.87 24.07 -29.54
C VAL A 342 -7.66 24.80 -28.45
N SER A 343 -8.88 24.34 -28.18
CA SER A 343 -9.87 25.00 -27.33
C SER A 343 -10.03 24.25 -26.00
N VAL A 344 -9.00 24.30 -25.16
CA VAL A 344 -8.96 23.65 -23.85
C VAL A 344 -8.69 24.68 -22.75
N ILE A 345 -9.40 24.63 -21.64
CA ILE A 345 -9.34 25.68 -20.61
C ILE A 345 -8.05 25.60 -19.80
N GLY A 346 -7.28 26.70 -19.76
CA GLY A 346 -6.01 26.79 -19.03
C GLY A 346 -5.92 28.00 -18.12
N GLY A 347 -4.97 27.99 -17.17
CA GLY A 347 -4.75 29.12 -16.28
C GLY A 347 -4.20 30.34 -17.02
N HIS A 348 -5.00 31.39 -17.18
CA HIS A 348 -4.64 32.62 -17.89
C HIS A 348 -4.91 33.90 -17.09
N LEU A 349 -4.23 34.99 -17.47
CA LEU A 349 -4.41 36.35 -16.93
C LEU A 349 -5.29 37.24 -17.84
N GLY A 350 -5.87 36.65 -18.89
CA GLY A 350 -6.73 37.32 -19.88
C GLY A 350 -6.09 37.36 -21.27
N ILE A 351 -6.78 37.97 -22.22
CA ILE A 351 -6.30 38.14 -23.60
C ILE A 351 -4.97 38.90 -23.61
N SER A 352 -3.98 38.42 -24.37
CA SER A 352 -2.67 39.08 -24.45
C SER A 352 -2.78 40.45 -25.14
N ASN A 353 -1.86 41.36 -24.82
CA ASN A 353 -1.87 42.70 -25.40
C ASN A 353 -1.64 42.66 -26.91
N GLU A 354 -0.77 41.76 -27.37
CA GLU A 354 -0.50 41.50 -28.77
C GLU A 354 -1.76 41.00 -29.48
N ALA A 355 -2.48 40.02 -28.91
CA ALA A 355 -3.72 39.54 -29.50
C ALA A 355 -4.78 40.64 -29.58
N ARG A 356 -4.94 41.49 -28.55
CA ARG A 356 -5.87 42.64 -28.60
C ARG A 356 -5.53 43.62 -29.72
N GLN A 357 -4.26 43.97 -29.88
CA GLN A 357 -3.79 44.89 -30.92
C GLN A 357 -4.04 44.31 -32.32
N ILE A 358 -3.75 43.01 -32.50
CA ILE A 358 -3.99 42.30 -33.76
C ILE A 358 -5.48 42.28 -34.13
N LEU A 359 -6.37 42.02 -33.16
CA LEU A 359 -7.82 42.02 -33.40
C LEU A 359 -8.37 43.42 -33.72
N GLN A 360 -7.65 44.48 -33.32
CA GLN A 360 -7.94 45.87 -33.69
C GLN A 360 -7.34 46.26 -35.06
N GLY A 361 -6.65 45.35 -35.75
CA GLY A 361 -6.05 45.58 -37.06
C GLY A 361 -4.66 46.22 -37.03
N VAL A 362 -3.96 46.17 -35.90
CA VAL A 362 -2.58 46.63 -35.77
C VAL A 362 -1.62 45.48 -36.11
N ASP A 363 -0.65 45.72 -36.98
CA ASP A 363 0.41 44.76 -37.30
C ASP A 363 1.43 44.68 -36.15
N VAL A 364 1.58 43.50 -35.54
CA VAL A 364 2.42 43.24 -34.37
C VAL A 364 3.39 42.08 -34.65
N GLN A 365 4.68 42.32 -34.47
CA GLN A 365 5.67 41.23 -34.49
C GLN A 365 5.59 40.39 -33.22
N ARG A 366 5.29 39.09 -33.38
CA ARG A 366 5.13 38.15 -32.28
C ARG A 366 6.33 37.24 -32.11
N SER A 367 6.62 36.84 -30.87
CA SER A 367 7.69 35.91 -30.51
C SER A 367 7.26 34.99 -29.36
N GLY A 368 7.85 33.80 -29.29
CA GLY A 368 7.50 32.81 -28.27
C GLY A 368 6.02 32.42 -28.33
N ILE A 369 5.42 32.22 -27.16
CA ILE A 369 4.06 31.68 -27.00
C ILE A 369 2.96 32.56 -27.63
N SER A 370 3.16 33.87 -27.76
CA SER A 370 2.16 34.78 -28.34
C SER A 370 1.87 34.50 -29.81
N ARG A 371 2.77 33.77 -30.51
CA ARG A 371 2.54 33.31 -31.88
C ARG A 371 1.40 32.29 -32.00
N ILE A 372 1.18 31.49 -30.95
CA ILE A 372 0.18 30.42 -30.95
C ILE A 372 -0.98 30.71 -29.98
N CYS A 373 -0.72 31.34 -28.83
CA CYS A 373 -1.70 31.51 -27.76
C CYS A 373 -2.35 32.88 -27.80
N THR A 374 -3.69 32.90 -27.70
CA THR A 374 -4.49 34.14 -27.71
C THR A 374 -4.48 34.87 -26.36
N HIS A 375 -4.11 34.17 -25.29
CA HIS A 375 -4.12 34.69 -23.93
C HIS A 375 -2.72 34.74 -23.32
N GLN A 376 -2.54 35.61 -22.33
CA GLN A 376 -1.36 35.55 -21.45
C GLN A 376 -1.56 34.42 -20.45
N LEU A 377 -0.80 33.33 -20.60
CA LEU A 377 -0.80 32.25 -19.63
C LEU A 377 -0.18 32.70 -18.30
N ARG A 378 -0.66 32.12 -17.19
CA ARG A 378 -0.12 32.40 -15.86
C ARG A 378 1.32 31.89 -15.71
N ASP A 379 1.57 30.69 -16.22
CA ASP A 379 2.84 29.96 -16.09
C ASP A 379 3.30 29.37 -17.45
N PRO A 380 3.63 30.20 -18.45
CA PRO A 380 3.82 29.76 -19.84
C PRO A 380 4.96 28.74 -20.02
N GLN A 381 6.00 28.79 -19.17
CA GLN A 381 7.14 27.87 -19.24
C GLN A 381 6.81 26.41 -18.87
N TYR A 382 5.70 26.20 -18.16
CA TYR A 382 5.24 24.87 -17.75
C TYR A 382 4.04 24.38 -18.58
N ASP A 383 3.59 25.17 -19.56
CA ASP A 383 2.46 24.82 -20.40
C ASP A 383 2.84 23.70 -21.40
N PRO A 384 2.18 22.54 -21.36
CA PRO A 384 2.57 21.39 -22.17
C PRO A 384 2.31 21.59 -23.67
N ILE A 385 1.26 22.33 -24.05
CA ILE A 385 0.96 22.64 -25.46
C ILE A 385 2.07 23.53 -26.03
N TRP A 386 2.45 24.60 -25.33
CA TRP A 386 3.53 25.48 -25.75
C TRP A 386 4.85 24.73 -25.87
N ASN A 387 5.22 23.97 -24.86
CA ASN A 387 6.48 23.23 -24.84
C ASN A 387 6.54 22.22 -26.00
N MET A 388 5.45 21.51 -26.29
CA MET A 388 5.37 20.57 -27.41
C MET A 388 5.42 21.29 -28.77
N CYS A 389 4.64 22.35 -28.97
CA CYS A 389 4.68 23.15 -30.20
C CYS A 389 6.09 23.72 -30.46
N SER A 390 6.75 24.22 -29.41
CA SER A 390 8.12 24.73 -29.49
C SER A 390 9.12 23.63 -29.88
N GLN A 391 9.02 22.46 -29.25
CA GLN A 391 9.85 21.29 -29.55
C GLN A 391 9.65 20.78 -30.99
N LEU A 392 8.40 20.73 -31.45
CA LEU A 392 8.05 20.32 -32.82
C LEU A 392 8.31 21.42 -33.86
N GLY A 393 8.64 22.64 -33.44
CA GLY A 393 8.83 23.76 -34.37
C GLY A 393 7.54 24.32 -34.99
N LEU A 394 6.37 24.03 -34.42
CA LEU A 394 5.07 24.54 -34.84
C LEU A 394 4.84 25.95 -34.28
N ASN A 395 5.49 26.96 -34.90
CA ASN A 395 5.53 28.33 -34.39
C ASN A 395 4.71 29.34 -35.21
N ASN A 396 3.86 28.87 -36.14
CA ASN A 396 3.09 29.70 -37.06
C ASN A 396 3.97 30.65 -37.90
N ASN A 397 5.12 30.18 -38.37
CA ASN A 397 5.92 30.95 -39.31
C ASN A 397 5.20 31.06 -40.67
N GLN A 398 5.62 31.98 -41.54
CA GLN A 398 4.96 32.20 -42.83
C GLN A 398 5.02 30.96 -43.75
N GLU A 399 6.12 30.21 -43.69
CA GLU A 399 6.32 28.97 -44.44
C GLU A 399 5.51 27.78 -43.88
N ASP A 400 4.92 27.88 -42.68
CA ASP A 400 4.12 26.81 -42.12
C ASP A 400 2.76 26.71 -42.82
N HIS A 401 2.41 25.50 -43.26
CA HIS A 401 1.09 25.17 -43.83
C HIS A 401 0.08 24.76 -42.75
N VAL A 402 0.58 24.34 -41.58
CA VAL A 402 -0.24 24.06 -40.41
C VAL A 402 -0.11 25.22 -39.41
N LYS A 403 -1.24 25.81 -39.03
CA LYS A 403 -1.32 26.92 -38.09
C LYS A 403 -2.04 26.49 -36.82
N ILE A 404 -1.46 26.80 -35.66
CA ILE A 404 -2.01 26.45 -34.34
C ILE A 404 -2.56 27.71 -33.67
N ILE A 405 -3.81 27.68 -33.22
CA ILE A 405 -4.40 28.74 -32.38
C ILE A 405 -4.84 28.11 -31.06
N PHE A 406 -4.09 28.38 -30.00
CA PHE A 406 -4.39 27.94 -28.64
C PHE A 406 -5.25 28.97 -27.91
N MET A 407 -6.45 28.54 -27.51
CA MET A 407 -7.47 29.35 -26.84
C MET A 407 -7.77 28.78 -25.45
N PRO A 408 -7.06 29.26 -24.40
CA PRO A 408 -7.17 28.69 -23.06
C PRO A 408 -8.42 29.13 -22.27
N ALA A 409 -9.50 29.54 -22.93
CA ALA A 409 -10.70 30.12 -22.31
C ALA A 409 -12.00 29.43 -22.79
N TYR A 410 -13.08 29.58 -22.01
CA TYR A 410 -14.40 29.12 -22.44
C TYR A 410 -14.92 29.95 -23.62
N LEU A 411 -15.49 29.26 -24.61
CA LEU A 411 -16.17 29.86 -25.75
C LEU A 411 -17.65 30.04 -25.41
N ASP A 412 -17.96 31.08 -24.64
CA ASP A 412 -19.30 31.36 -24.12
C ASP A 412 -20.06 32.43 -24.92
N GLY A 413 -19.43 33.01 -25.95
CA GLY A 413 -19.98 34.10 -26.74
C GLY A 413 -19.60 35.50 -26.24
N TYR A 414 -18.93 35.61 -25.09
CA TYR A 414 -18.47 36.87 -24.48
C TYR A 414 -16.98 36.86 -24.14
N ASP A 415 -16.24 35.92 -24.73
CA ASP A 415 -14.81 35.66 -24.49
C ASP A 415 -13.87 36.82 -24.90
N GLY A 416 -14.38 37.81 -25.63
CA GLY A 416 -13.64 39.00 -26.06
C GLY A 416 -12.66 38.76 -27.20
N LEU A 417 -12.60 37.53 -27.73
CA LEU A 417 -11.68 37.08 -28.79
C LEU A 417 -12.47 36.74 -30.06
N LEU A 418 -13.26 35.67 -30.00
CA LEU A 418 -14.17 35.18 -31.05
C LEU A 418 -15.58 35.70 -30.83
N ASN A 419 -16.01 35.84 -29.56
CA ASN A 419 -17.39 36.14 -29.18
C ASN A 419 -18.40 35.19 -29.85
N MET A 420 -18.03 33.92 -29.93
CA MET A 420 -18.86 32.85 -30.51
C MET A 420 -19.02 31.75 -29.47
N PRO A 421 -20.25 31.27 -29.22
CA PRO A 421 -20.46 30.09 -28.39
C PRO A 421 -19.74 28.85 -28.94
N TYR A 422 -19.33 27.94 -28.06
CA TYR A 422 -18.58 26.73 -28.41
C TYR A 422 -19.16 25.95 -29.60
N TYR A 423 -20.47 25.70 -29.60
CA TYR A 423 -21.12 24.92 -30.66
C TYR A 423 -21.16 25.65 -32.01
N ASP A 424 -21.14 26.98 -32.01
CA ASP A 424 -21.03 27.78 -33.22
C ASP A 424 -19.61 27.69 -33.80
N VAL A 425 -18.60 27.69 -32.92
CA VAL A 425 -17.20 27.47 -33.32
C VAL A 425 -17.01 26.03 -33.84
N LEU A 426 -17.55 25.03 -33.14
CA LEU A 426 -17.47 23.62 -33.51
C LEU A 426 -18.11 23.39 -34.88
N SER A 427 -19.35 23.83 -35.08
CA SER A 427 -20.07 23.66 -36.36
C SER A 427 -19.40 24.35 -37.55
N GLY A 428 -18.63 25.42 -37.32
CA GLY A 428 -17.84 26.09 -38.35
C GLY A 428 -16.54 25.36 -38.76
N CYS A 429 -16.10 24.37 -37.98
CA CYS A 429 -14.93 23.55 -38.28
C CYS A 429 -15.24 22.42 -39.28
N ASP A 430 -14.21 21.89 -39.94
CA ASP A 430 -14.34 20.79 -40.91
C ASP A 430 -14.21 19.40 -40.26
N LEU A 431 -13.46 19.29 -39.16
CA LEU A 431 -13.23 18.02 -38.45
C LEU A 431 -12.98 18.26 -36.96
N GLY A 432 -13.71 17.54 -36.11
CA GLY A 432 -13.43 17.44 -34.67
C GLY A 432 -12.44 16.30 -34.41
N VAL A 433 -11.33 16.57 -33.73
CA VAL A 433 -10.24 15.59 -33.54
C VAL A 433 -10.05 15.31 -32.06
N PHE A 434 -10.54 14.16 -31.59
CA PHE A 434 -10.53 13.76 -30.18
C PHE A 434 -9.86 12.39 -30.02
N PRO A 435 -8.54 12.31 -30.20
CA PRO A 435 -7.79 11.05 -30.16
C PRO A 435 -7.52 10.64 -28.71
N SER A 436 -8.53 10.60 -27.86
CA SER A 436 -8.41 10.37 -26.42
C SER A 436 -7.85 8.98 -26.08
N TYR A 437 -6.85 8.94 -25.21
CA TYR A 437 -6.36 7.71 -24.59
C TYR A 437 -7.30 7.24 -23.46
N TYR A 438 -7.80 8.17 -22.64
CA TYR A 438 -8.69 7.87 -21.53
C TYR A 438 -9.95 8.74 -21.59
N GLU A 439 -11.03 8.14 -22.10
CA GLU A 439 -12.31 8.82 -22.25
C GLU A 439 -13.48 7.86 -21.97
N PRO A 440 -14.01 7.85 -20.75
CA PRO A 440 -15.00 6.85 -20.34
C PRO A 440 -16.26 6.80 -21.21
N TRP A 441 -16.69 7.97 -21.72
CA TRP A 441 -17.74 8.05 -22.75
C TRP A 441 -17.22 8.82 -23.97
N GLY A 442 -17.16 10.15 -23.88
CA GLY A 442 -16.78 11.00 -25.02
C GLY A 442 -17.95 11.84 -25.48
N TYR A 443 -18.29 12.85 -24.67
CA TYR A 443 -19.31 13.83 -25.02
C TYR A 443 -18.87 14.72 -26.17
N THR A 444 -17.62 15.16 -26.19
CA THR A 444 -17.12 16.07 -27.23
C THR A 444 -17.18 15.47 -28.65
N PRO A 445 -16.76 14.21 -28.90
CA PRO A 445 -16.99 13.60 -30.21
C PRO A 445 -18.48 13.40 -30.53
N LEU A 446 -19.33 13.10 -29.53
CA LEU A 446 -20.77 13.03 -29.73
C LEU A 446 -21.39 14.40 -30.06
N GLU A 447 -20.99 15.46 -29.37
CA GLU A 447 -21.39 16.85 -29.64
C GLU A 447 -20.95 17.26 -31.05
N SER A 448 -19.71 16.96 -31.45
CA SER A 448 -19.20 17.18 -32.81
C SER A 448 -20.10 16.50 -33.84
N ALA A 449 -20.40 15.21 -33.66
CA ALA A 449 -21.26 14.46 -34.57
C ALA A 449 -22.70 15.02 -34.58
N SER A 450 -23.21 15.46 -33.43
CA SER A 450 -24.56 16.04 -33.29
C SER A 450 -24.73 17.34 -34.06
N TYR A 451 -23.68 18.17 -34.12
CA TYR A 451 -23.61 19.40 -34.92
C TYR A 451 -23.14 19.13 -36.37
N CYS A 452 -23.24 17.89 -36.83
CA CYS A 452 -22.89 17.45 -38.18
C CYS A 452 -21.44 17.73 -38.56
N VAL A 453 -20.51 17.70 -37.59
CA VAL A 453 -19.07 17.83 -37.82
C VAL A 453 -18.46 16.44 -37.78
N PRO A 454 -17.88 15.94 -38.89
CA PRO A 454 -17.19 14.66 -38.90
C PRO A 454 -16.14 14.63 -37.79
N THR A 455 -15.92 13.48 -37.18
CA THR A 455 -15.10 13.43 -35.98
C THR A 455 -14.19 12.21 -35.92
N VAL A 456 -12.99 12.39 -35.38
CA VAL A 456 -12.08 11.31 -35.01
C VAL A 456 -12.20 11.06 -33.51
N THR A 457 -12.45 9.81 -33.15
CA THR A 457 -12.41 9.31 -31.77
C THR A 457 -11.64 7.99 -31.73
N THR A 458 -11.63 7.27 -30.61
CA THR A 458 -10.75 6.11 -30.41
C THR A 458 -11.51 4.86 -29.99
N ASP A 459 -10.90 3.69 -30.16
CA ASP A 459 -11.39 2.43 -29.58
C ASP A 459 -11.08 2.28 -28.07
N LEU A 460 -10.57 3.34 -27.44
CA LEU A 460 -10.47 3.50 -25.99
C LEU A 460 -11.47 4.53 -25.44
N ALA A 461 -12.23 5.19 -26.30
CA ALA A 461 -13.33 6.07 -25.93
C ALA A 461 -14.65 5.30 -25.91
N GLY A 462 -15.48 5.49 -24.88
CA GLY A 462 -16.77 4.79 -24.76
C GLY A 462 -17.72 4.98 -25.96
N PHE A 463 -17.83 6.20 -26.48
CA PHE A 463 -18.60 6.55 -27.67
C PHE A 463 -17.99 5.91 -28.92
N GLY A 464 -16.66 5.94 -29.07
CA GLY A 464 -15.98 5.29 -30.20
C GLY A 464 -16.19 3.78 -30.23
N LEU A 465 -16.09 3.11 -29.08
CA LEU A 465 -16.41 1.68 -28.94
C LEU A 465 -17.89 1.39 -29.20
N TRP A 466 -18.78 2.23 -28.71
CA TRP A 466 -20.21 2.10 -28.97
C TRP A 466 -20.50 2.22 -30.47
N VAL A 467 -19.91 3.20 -31.16
CA VAL A 467 -20.03 3.36 -32.62
C VAL A 467 -19.47 2.12 -33.33
N LYS A 468 -18.26 1.67 -32.99
CA LYS A 468 -17.63 0.46 -33.58
C LYS A 468 -18.50 -0.80 -33.43
N LYS A 469 -19.29 -0.89 -32.35
CA LYS A 469 -20.18 -2.03 -32.07
C LYS A 469 -21.52 -1.95 -32.80
N HIS A 470 -22.05 -0.76 -33.04
CA HIS A 470 -23.39 -0.57 -33.61
C HIS A 470 -23.38 -0.21 -35.10
N PHE A 471 -22.25 0.25 -35.62
CA PHE A 471 -22.06 0.63 -37.01
C PHE A 471 -20.81 -0.09 -37.54
N GLU A 472 -20.98 -0.98 -38.52
CA GLU A 472 -19.90 -1.74 -39.19
C GLU A 472 -18.98 -0.81 -40.02
N ASN A 473 -18.08 -1.38 -40.84
CA ASN A 473 -17.09 -0.68 -41.69
C ASN A 473 -17.68 0.33 -42.72
N ASP A 474 -18.99 0.52 -42.79
CA ASP A 474 -19.68 1.52 -43.62
C ASP A 474 -19.79 2.91 -42.95
N ASN A 475 -19.39 3.06 -41.69
CA ASN A 475 -19.35 4.36 -41.02
C ASN A 475 -18.21 5.23 -41.57
N LYS A 476 -18.57 6.35 -42.20
CA LYS A 476 -17.61 7.34 -42.69
C LYS A 476 -17.53 8.61 -41.83
N GLY A 477 -18.60 8.96 -41.12
CA GLY A 477 -18.74 10.24 -40.40
C GLY A 477 -18.08 10.29 -39.02
N VAL A 478 -17.91 9.14 -38.36
CA VAL A 478 -17.18 9.01 -37.08
C VAL A 478 -16.01 8.04 -37.29
N ILE A 479 -14.80 8.56 -37.38
CA ILE A 479 -13.57 7.82 -37.63
C ILE A 479 -13.05 7.27 -36.30
N ILE A 480 -12.81 5.95 -36.23
CA ILE A 480 -12.27 5.29 -35.04
C ILE A 480 -10.78 5.02 -35.21
N LEU A 481 -9.96 5.68 -34.41
CA LEU A 481 -8.53 5.45 -34.29
C LEU A 481 -8.27 4.25 -33.38
N GLU A 482 -7.58 3.24 -33.89
CA GLU A 482 -7.27 2.02 -33.15
C GLU A 482 -5.98 2.16 -32.36
N TYR A 483 -6.06 2.04 -31.04
CA TYR A 483 -4.91 2.05 -30.13
C TYR A 483 -4.38 0.64 -29.87
N ARG A 484 -5.27 -0.35 -29.84
CA ARG A 484 -4.89 -1.73 -29.48
C ARG A 484 -3.89 -2.27 -30.51
N ASP A 485 -2.82 -2.90 -30.00
CA ASP A 485 -1.75 -3.51 -30.79
C ASP A 485 -0.99 -2.54 -31.72
N ARG A 486 -1.10 -1.21 -31.49
CA ARG A 486 -0.37 -0.19 -32.27
C ARG A 486 0.60 0.58 -31.39
N SER A 487 1.77 0.86 -31.94
CA SER A 487 2.74 1.76 -31.33
C SER A 487 2.31 3.22 -31.44
N HIS A 488 2.83 4.06 -30.55
CA HIS A 488 2.63 5.53 -30.57
C HIS A 488 2.84 6.14 -31.97
N GLU A 489 3.93 5.77 -32.64
CA GLU A 489 4.28 6.25 -33.98
C GLU A 489 3.25 5.86 -35.04
N GLN A 490 2.72 4.63 -34.98
CA GLN A 490 1.66 4.16 -35.88
C GLN A 490 0.34 4.89 -35.63
N ILE A 491 0.04 5.23 -34.38
CA ILE A 491 -1.16 6.00 -34.01
C ILE A 491 -1.06 7.43 -34.57
N VAL A 492 0.09 8.09 -34.38
CA VAL A 492 0.39 9.42 -34.95
C VAL A 492 0.31 9.40 -36.48
N GLU A 493 0.90 8.40 -37.12
CA GLU A 493 0.81 8.24 -38.57
C GLU A 493 -0.64 8.07 -39.06
N CYS A 494 -1.42 7.22 -38.38
CA CYS A 494 -2.81 6.98 -38.74
C CYS A 494 -3.67 8.24 -38.57
N LEU A 495 -3.52 8.94 -37.43
CA LEU A 495 -4.21 10.20 -37.18
C LEU A 495 -3.81 11.28 -38.20
N GLY A 496 -2.51 11.42 -38.46
CA GLY A 496 -1.99 12.32 -39.48
C GLY A 496 -2.56 12.03 -40.88
N ASN A 497 -2.70 10.76 -41.25
CA ASN A 497 -3.30 10.35 -42.52
C ASN A 497 -4.79 10.72 -42.60
N HIS A 498 -5.56 10.57 -41.51
CA HIS A 498 -6.97 10.97 -41.48
C HIS A 498 -7.15 12.47 -41.66
N ILE A 499 -6.35 13.28 -40.94
CA ILE A 499 -6.37 14.74 -41.09
C ILE A 499 -5.85 15.16 -42.48
N TYR A 500 -4.83 14.49 -43.02
CA TYR A 500 -4.35 14.77 -44.38
C TYR A 500 -5.38 14.43 -45.46
N ASN A 501 -6.15 13.35 -45.27
CA ASN A 501 -7.21 12.96 -46.20
C ASN A 501 -8.38 13.96 -46.21
N LEU A 502 -8.62 14.71 -45.13
CA LEU A 502 -9.56 15.84 -45.10
C LEU A 502 -9.28 16.86 -46.21
N LEU A 503 -7.99 17.09 -46.52
CA LEU A 503 -7.58 18.02 -47.58
C LEU A 503 -7.96 17.50 -48.97
N LYS A 504 -8.25 16.21 -49.13
CA LYS A 504 -8.58 15.56 -50.40
C LYS A 504 -10.08 15.40 -50.63
N TRP A 505 -10.90 15.53 -49.59
CA TRP A 505 -12.34 15.37 -49.72
C TRP A 505 -12.93 16.39 -50.69
N SER A 506 -13.75 15.91 -51.62
CA SER A 506 -14.62 16.77 -52.42
C SER A 506 -15.73 17.37 -51.53
N ASP A 507 -16.40 18.42 -52.02
CA ASP A 507 -17.54 18.99 -51.29
C ASP A 507 -18.67 17.95 -51.10
N GLU A 508 -18.89 17.07 -52.10
CA GLU A 508 -19.85 15.97 -52.01
C GLU A 508 -19.46 14.94 -50.94
N GLU A 509 -18.17 14.57 -50.88
CA GLU A 509 -17.68 13.68 -49.84
C GLU A 509 -17.84 14.31 -48.45
N MET A 510 -17.50 15.59 -48.29
CA MET A 510 -17.67 16.31 -47.03
C MET A 510 -19.13 16.30 -46.57
N GLU A 511 -20.09 16.62 -47.45
CA GLU A 511 -21.51 16.61 -47.10
C GLU A 511 -22.01 15.21 -46.71
N ASN A 512 -21.53 14.16 -47.38
CA ASN A 512 -21.82 12.78 -46.98
C ASN A 512 -21.28 12.48 -45.57
N GLN A 513 -20.06 12.91 -45.26
CA GLN A 513 -19.48 12.73 -43.92
C GLN A 513 -20.29 13.43 -42.83
N ARG A 514 -20.75 14.65 -43.09
CA ARG A 514 -21.59 15.43 -42.17
C ARG A 514 -22.93 14.75 -41.91
N ALA A 515 -23.59 14.25 -42.96
CA ALA A 515 -24.85 13.54 -42.86
C ALA A 515 -24.71 12.22 -42.08
N GLN A 516 -23.64 11.46 -42.29
CA GLN A 516 -23.37 10.23 -41.54
C GLN A 516 -23.07 10.51 -40.06
N ALA A 517 -22.30 11.56 -39.76
CA ALA A 517 -22.03 11.96 -38.38
C ALA A 517 -23.34 12.28 -37.63
N ARG A 518 -24.26 13.01 -38.27
CA ARG A 518 -25.59 13.31 -37.71
C ARG A 518 -26.42 12.05 -37.47
N LEU A 519 -26.46 11.13 -38.45
CA LEU A 519 -27.20 9.87 -38.34
C LEU A 519 -26.76 9.03 -37.15
N ILE A 520 -25.44 8.97 -36.90
CA ILE A 520 -24.87 8.23 -35.77
C ILE A 520 -25.26 8.91 -34.46
N ALA A 521 -25.16 10.24 -34.38
CA ALA A 521 -25.55 10.99 -33.19
C ALA A 521 -27.03 10.76 -32.84
N GLU A 522 -27.93 10.74 -33.82
CA GLU A 522 -29.38 10.48 -33.62
C GLU A 522 -29.68 9.13 -32.93
N LYS A 523 -28.79 8.14 -33.06
CA LYS A 523 -28.92 6.84 -32.38
C LYS A 523 -28.49 6.84 -30.91
N THR A 524 -27.99 7.97 -30.41
CA THR A 524 -27.65 8.19 -29.00
C THR A 524 -28.68 9.02 -28.26
N ASP A 525 -29.86 9.23 -28.85
CA ASP A 525 -30.93 10.00 -28.23
C ASP A 525 -31.39 9.34 -26.92
N TRP A 526 -31.78 10.15 -25.92
CA TRP A 526 -32.25 9.62 -24.65
C TRP A 526 -33.50 8.72 -24.79
N GLY A 527 -34.30 8.86 -25.85
CA GLY A 527 -35.38 7.92 -26.15
C GLY A 527 -34.90 6.46 -26.30
N GLU A 528 -33.68 6.28 -26.82
CA GLU A 528 -33.05 4.96 -26.97
C GLU A 528 -32.29 4.53 -25.71
N PHE A 529 -31.64 5.47 -25.00
CA PHE A 529 -30.74 5.16 -23.87
C PHE A 529 -31.40 5.17 -22.49
N TYR A 530 -32.45 5.96 -22.28
CA TYR A 530 -33.16 6.02 -20.99
C TYR A 530 -33.77 4.66 -20.54
N PRO A 531 -34.24 3.77 -21.44
CA PRO A 531 -34.67 2.42 -21.06
C PRO A 531 -33.63 1.61 -20.27
N PHE A 532 -32.32 1.82 -20.49
CA PHE A 532 -31.28 1.14 -19.69
C PHE A 532 -31.29 1.60 -18.22
N TYR A 533 -31.58 2.87 -17.96
CA TYR A 533 -31.73 3.39 -16.58
C TYR A 533 -32.93 2.74 -15.89
N LEU A 534 -34.07 2.63 -16.58
CA LEU A 534 -35.25 1.95 -16.03
C LEU A 534 -34.99 0.46 -15.71
N GLN A 535 -34.15 -0.21 -16.52
CA GLN A 535 -33.70 -1.57 -16.22
C GLN A 535 -32.82 -1.62 -14.97
N ALA A 536 -31.87 -0.69 -14.82
CA ALA A 536 -31.03 -0.59 -13.63
C ALA A 536 -31.86 -0.37 -12.35
N TYR A 537 -32.86 0.50 -12.41
CA TYR A 537 -33.78 0.73 -11.29
C TYR A 537 -34.58 -0.53 -10.93
N SER A 538 -35.05 -1.27 -11.95
CA SER A 538 -35.81 -2.51 -11.74
C SER A 538 -34.95 -3.60 -11.09
N LEU A 539 -33.66 -3.69 -11.45
CA LEU A 539 -32.71 -4.59 -10.80
C LEU A 539 -32.48 -4.23 -9.33
N ALA A 540 -32.31 -2.93 -9.05
CA ALA A 540 -32.10 -2.43 -7.69
C ALA A 540 -33.31 -2.73 -6.78
N VAL A 541 -34.53 -2.46 -7.26
CA VAL A 541 -35.77 -2.72 -6.51
C VAL A 541 -35.96 -4.21 -6.22
N LYS A 542 -35.57 -5.10 -7.14
CA LYS A 542 -35.62 -6.55 -6.90
C LYS A 542 -34.78 -6.97 -5.69
N LYS A 543 -33.57 -6.41 -5.53
CA LYS A 543 -32.69 -6.69 -4.39
C LYS A 543 -33.23 -6.13 -3.07
N VAL A 544 -34.01 -5.05 -3.08
CA VAL A 544 -34.72 -4.56 -1.88
C VAL A 544 -35.75 -5.56 -1.39
N GLY A 545 -36.54 -6.16 -2.29
CA GLY A 545 -37.51 -7.20 -1.93
C GLY A 545 -36.88 -8.39 -1.21
N GLU A 546 -35.71 -8.83 -1.70
CA GLU A 546 -34.90 -9.88 -1.05
C GLU A 546 -34.41 -9.44 0.35
N ARG A 547 -33.93 -8.20 0.47
CA ARG A 547 -33.44 -7.62 1.75
C ARG A 547 -34.55 -7.51 2.80
N LEU A 548 -35.73 -7.00 2.43
CA LEU A 548 -36.85 -6.84 3.35
C LEU A 548 -37.43 -8.19 3.78
N HIS A 549 -37.42 -9.21 2.92
CA HIS A 549 -37.86 -10.55 3.29
C HIS A 549 -36.98 -11.18 4.38
N VAL A 550 -35.67 -10.94 4.35
CA VAL A 550 -34.73 -11.38 5.40
C VAL A 550 -34.97 -10.63 6.72
N LEU A 551 -35.33 -9.34 6.66
CA LEU A 551 -35.63 -8.54 7.85
C LEU A 551 -36.97 -8.95 8.50
N ASP A 552 -38.00 -9.26 7.72
CA ASP A 552 -39.33 -9.61 8.24
C ASP A 552 -39.36 -11.02 8.89
N THR A 553 -38.55 -11.95 8.39
CA THR A 553 -38.37 -13.28 9.00
C THR A 553 -37.53 -13.27 10.29
N SER A 554 -36.92 -12.14 10.64
CA SER A 554 -36.12 -11.97 11.87
C SER A 554 -36.94 -11.51 13.09
N ALA A 555 -38.23 -11.21 12.92
CA ALA A 555 -39.11 -10.67 13.97
C ALA A 555 -39.64 -11.71 14.99
N TYR A 556 -39.41 -13.01 14.78
CA TYR A 556 -39.65 -14.03 15.82
C TYR A 556 -38.39 -14.24 16.65
N GLY A 557 -38.50 -13.88 17.94
CA GLY A 557 -37.44 -13.90 18.93
C GLY A 557 -36.51 -15.11 18.80
N ARG A 558 -35.25 -14.81 18.54
CA ARG A 558 -34.14 -15.72 18.80
C ARG A 558 -33.26 -15.10 19.88
N GLU A 559 -33.13 -15.82 20.99
CA GLU A 559 -31.86 -15.95 21.69
C GLU A 559 -30.73 -15.93 20.63
N ILE A 560 -29.68 -15.15 20.86
CA ILE A 560 -28.46 -15.26 20.06
C ILE A 560 -27.87 -16.64 20.31
N ARG A 561 -28.40 -17.63 19.61
CA ARG A 561 -27.77 -18.92 19.34
C ARG A 561 -27.03 -18.70 18.04
N TYR A 562 -25.71 -18.77 18.12
CA TYR A 562 -24.85 -18.99 16.97
C TYR A 562 -25.22 -20.35 16.37
N THR A 563 -26.23 -20.41 15.51
CA THR A 563 -26.34 -21.49 14.54
C THR A 563 -25.45 -21.09 13.38
N GLY A 564 -24.31 -21.78 13.28
CA GLY A 564 -23.38 -21.62 12.17
C GLY A 564 -24.15 -21.59 10.86
N THR A 565 -23.91 -20.55 10.07
CA THR A 565 -24.33 -20.50 8.68
C THR A 565 -23.75 -21.70 7.97
N ASP A 566 -24.63 -22.57 7.47
CA ASP A 566 -24.30 -23.53 6.43
C ASP A 566 -23.80 -22.74 5.23
N SER A 567 -22.47 -22.71 5.14
CA SER A 567 -21.77 -22.09 4.04
C SER A 567 -22.07 -22.90 2.79
N LEU A 568 -22.58 -22.23 1.75
CA LEU A 568 -22.61 -22.78 0.38
C LEU A 568 -21.18 -22.90 -0.21
N GLN A 569 -20.16 -22.44 0.52
CA GLN A 569 -18.78 -22.81 0.26
C GLN A 569 -18.42 -24.04 1.09
N PRO A 570 -17.79 -25.07 0.50
CA PRO A 570 -17.27 -26.19 1.28
C PRO A 570 -16.35 -25.65 2.37
N ARG A 571 -16.75 -25.82 3.64
CA ARG A 571 -15.82 -25.70 4.77
C ARG A 571 -14.88 -26.90 4.69
N PHE A 572 -13.77 -26.73 4.00
CA PHE A 572 -12.69 -27.68 4.04
C PHE A 572 -12.21 -27.76 5.49
N LYS A 573 -12.56 -28.83 6.20
CA LYS A 573 -11.80 -29.23 7.37
C LYS A 573 -10.44 -29.65 6.86
N THR A 574 -9.41 -28.87 7.17
CA THR A 574 -8.04 -29.32 7.07
C THR A 574 -7.87 -30.47 8.08
N PHE A 575 -7.87 -31.70 7.57
CA PHE A 575 -7.41 -32.83 8.36
C PHE A 575 -5.89 -32.84 8.25
N SER A 576 -5.21 -32.47 9.33
CA SER A 576 -3.77 -32.72 9.44
C SER A 576 -3.60 -34.23 9.62
N VAL A 577 -3.18 -34.91 8.56
CA VAL A 577 -2.77 -36.31 8.64
C VAL A 577 -1.43 -36.31 9.35
N ILE A 578 -1.44 -36.73 10.61
CA ILE A 578 -0.24 -36.87 11.43
C ILE A 578 0.40 -38.21 11.09
N ALA A 579 1.64 -38.21 10.61
CA ALA A 579 2.40 -39.42 10.36
C ALA A 579 2.50 -40.27 11.64
N ALA A 580 1.99 -41.50 11.57
CA ALA A 580 2.10 -42.48 12.64
C ALA A 580 3.56 -42.95 12.74
N LEU A 581 4.23 -42.62 13.83
CA LEU A 581 5.61 -43.04 14.07
C LEU A 581 5.66 -44.45 14.67
N PRO A 582 6.59 -45.32 14.25
CA PRO A 582 6.80 -46.61 14.89
C PRO A 582 7.09 -46.48 16.39
N GLU A 583 6.60 -47.42 17.19
CA GLU A 583 6.65 -47.37 18.66
C GLU A 583 8.07 -47.17 19.22
N LYS A 584 9.09 -47.77 18.56
CA LYS A 584 10.51 -47.66 18.94
C LYS A 584 11.09 -46.24 18.79
N ILE A 585 10.52 -45.41 17.90
CA ILE A 585 11.00 -44.05 17.59
C ILE A 585 9.91 -42.98 17.79
N LYS A 586 8.83 -43.30 18.53
CA LYS A 586 7.68 -42.43 18.74
C LYS A 586 8.02 -41.05 19.32
N HIS A 587 9.09 -40.96 20.12
CA HIS A 587 9.53 -39.69 20.72
C HIS A 587 10.27 -38.75 19.76
N LEU A 588 10.53 -39.14 18.49
CA LEU A 588 11.02 -38.20 17.47
C LEU A 588 10.12 -36.97 17.35
N ARG A 589 8.80 -37.17 17.48
CA ARG A 589 7.84 -36.07 17.50
C ARG A 589 8.09 -35.12 18.67
N SER A 590 8.25 -35.62 19.89
CA SER A 590 8.55 -34.74 21.04
C SER A 590 9.88 -34.00 20.89
N ILE A 591 10.89 -34.64 20.29
CA ILE A 591 12.19 -34.02 19.98
C ILE A 591 12.01 -32.87 18.97
N ALA A 592 11.22 -33.09 17.91
CA ALA A 592 11.02 -32.11 16.83
C ALA A 592 10.39 -30.78 17.31
N TYR A 593 9.51 -30.84 18.32
CA TYR A 593 8.82 -29.67 18.87
C TYR A 593 9.64 -28.85 19.87
N ASN A 594 10.73 -29.40 20.43
CA ASN A 594 11.61 -28.64 21.32
C ASN A 594 12.80 -28.10 20.53
N LEU A 595 12.85 -26.78 20.36
CA LEU A 595 13.88 -26.08 19.56
C LEU A 595 15.31 -26.21 20.09
N PHE A 596 15.55 -26.95 21.18
CA PHE A 596 16.88 -27.37 21.61
C PHE A 596 17.71 -27.99 20.47
N TRP A 597 17.07 -28.70 19.55
CA TRP A 597 17.74 -29.25 18.36
C TRP A 597 18.38 -28.17 17.48
N THR A 598 17.94 -26.91 17.55
CA THR A 598 18.49 -25.84 16.70
C THR A 598 19.92 -25.43 17.08
N TRP A 599 20.43 -25.84 18.25
CA TRP A 599 21.84 -25.65 18.62
C TRP A 599 22.54 -26.91 19.14
N ASN A 600 21.85 -28.05 19.18
CA ASN A 600 22.43 -29.37 19.50
C ASN A 600 22.71 -30.16 18.21
N VAL A 601 23.98 -30.49 17.96
CA VAL A 601 24.44 -31.09 16.71
C VAL A 601 23.99 -32.54 16.59
N GLU A 602 23.97 -33.30 17.69
CA GLU A 602 23.56 -34.71 17.69
C GLU A 602 22.09 -34.89 17.27
N ILE A 603 21.21 -33.99 17.71
CA ILE A 603 19.80 -34.02 17.31
C ILE A 603 19.62 -33.58 15.85
N GLN A 604 20.43 -32.62 15.36
CA GLN A 604 20.40 -32.27 13.94
C GLN A 604 20.82 -33.46 13.07
N GLU A 605 21.85 -34.19 13.48
CA GLU A 605 22.28 -35.41 12.78
C GLU A 605 21.22 -36.51 12.82
N LEU A 606 20.48 -36.63 13.94
CA LEU A 606 19.37 -37.58 14.07
C LEU A 606 18.31 -37.39 12.98
N PHE A 607 17.91 -36.14 12.70
CA PHE A 607 16.95 -35.84 11.64
C PHE A 607 17.58 -35.93 10.25
N ALA A 608 18.80 -35.42 10.08
CA ALA A 608 19.50 -35.49 8.79
C ALA A 608 19.70 -36.94 8.30
N ARG A 609 19.93 -37.90 9.20
CA ARG A 609 20.11 -39.32 8.83
C ARG A 609 18.84 -40.00 8.32
N LEU A 610 17.66 -39.51 8.67
CA LEU A 610 16.39 -40.07 8.18
C LEU A 610 16.33 -40.01 6.65
N ASP A 611 16.54 -38.81 6.11
CA ASP A 611 16.67 -38.53 4.69
C ASP A 611 17.45 -37.20 4.51
N PRO A 612 18.74 -37.26 4.14
CA PRO A 612 19.58 -36.06 4.03
C PRO A 612 19.10 -35.06 2.97
N GLN A 613 18.52 -35.56 1.87
CA GLN A 613 18.05 -34.72 0.78
C GLN A 613 16.76 -34.01 1.18
N LEU A 614 15.79 -34.77 1.70
CA LEU A 614 14.53 -34.19 2.17
C LEU A 614 14.76 -33.21 3.33
N TRP A 615 15.70 -33.50 4.24
CA TRP A 615 16.09 -32.62 5.33
C TRP A 615 16.54 -31.23 4.83
N ALA A 616 17.35 -31.19 3.78
CA ALA A 616 17.75 -29.96 3.12
C ALA A 616 16.56 -29.28 2.40
N ASP A 617 15.71 -30.04 1.73
CA ASP A 617 14.58 -29.53 0.95
C ASP A 617 13.46 -28.93 1.83
N VAL A 618 13.32 -29.38 3.09
CA VAL A 618 12.39 -28.81 4.08
C VAL A 618 13.02 -27.72 4.94
N SER A 619 14.17 -27.17 4.52
CA SER A 619 14.92 -26.14 5.25
C SER A 619 15.15 -26.53 6.72
N HIS A 620 15.53 -27.79 6.96
CA HIS A 620 15.86 -28.28 8.30
C HIS A 620 14.69 -28.20 9.29
N ASN A 621 13.44 -28.28 8.83
CA ASN A 621 12.26 -28.38 9.69
C ASN A 621 11.96 -29.86 10.02
N PRO A 622 12.19 -30.34 11.27
CA PRO A 622 12.00 -31.74 11.61
C PRO A 622 10.52 -32.16 11.63
N ILE A 623 9.60 -31.22 11.83
CA ILE A 623 8.17 -31.53 11.80
C ILE A 623 7.76 -31.80 10.35
N GLU A 624 8.09 -30.91 9.43
CA GLU A 624 7.83 -31.10 8.00
C GLU A 624 8.52 -32.35 7.44
N LEU A 625 9.74 -32.66 7.89
CA LEU A 625 10.45 -33.90 7.54
C LEU A 625 9.62 -35.14 7.93
N LEU A 626 9.15 -35.20 9.18
CA LEU A 626 8.40 -36.34 9.70
C LEU A 626 7.04 -36.51 9.03
N GLU A 627 6.41 -35.43 8.55
CA GLU A 627 5.14 -35.50 7.83
C GLU A 627 5.29 -35.86 6.34
N ARG A 628 6.48 -35.70 5.76
CA ARG A 628 6.76 -35.99 4.33
C ARG A 628 7.51 -37.30 4.08
N ILE A 629 8.21 -37.83 5.08
CA ILE A 629 8.97 -39.07 4.96
C ILE A 629 8.03 -40.28 4.81
N SER A 630 8.44 -41.30 4.06
CA SER A 630 7.62 -42.49 3.85
C SER A 630 7.57 -43.39 5.09
N SER A 631 6.44 -44.07 5.27
CA SER A 631 6.23 -45.03 6.37
C SER A 631 7.23 -46.19 6.30
N GLU A 632 7.61 -46.63 5.10
CA GLU A 632 8.60 -47.69 4.89
C GLU A 632 9.98 -47.26 5.40
N ARG A 633 10.37 -46.01 5.15
CA ARG A 633 11.66 -45.48 5.61
C ARG A 633 11.69 -45.32 7.13
N LEU A 634 10.59 -44.86 7.73
CA LEU A 634 10.46 -44.81 9.19
C LEU A 634 10.55 -46.21 9.81
N GLN A 635 9.92 -47.22 9.21
CA GLN A 635 10.00 -48.60 9.66
C GLN A 635 11.42 -49.15 9.57
N GLU A 636 12.10 -48.94 8.43
CA GLU A 636 13.51 -49.32 8.23
C GLU A 636 14.42 -48.71 9.31
N MET A 637 14.28 -47.41 9.57
CA MET A 637 15.08 -46.71 10.58
C MET A 637 14.76 -47.16 12.01
N SER A 638 13.52 -47.58 12.27
CA SER A 638 13.12 -48.16 13.56
C SER A 638 13.72 -49.54 13.83
N GLU A 639 14.27 -50.20 12.79
CA GLU A 639 14.94 -51.50 12.88
C GLU A 639 16.47 -51.39 12.74
N ASN A 640 16.99 -50.19 12.46
CA ASN A 640 18.42 -49.94 12.29
C ASN A 640 19.12 -49.68 13.64
N ASP A 641 19.99 -50.59 14.06
CA ASP A 641 20.71 -50.50 15.34
C ASP A 641 21.58 -49.25 15.49
N LEU A 642 22.23 -48.78 14.43
CA LEU A 642 23.06 -47.58 14.46
C LEU A 642 22.20 -46.32 14.64
N TYR A 643 21.05 -46.28 13.97
CA TYR A 643 20.09 -45.19 14.12
C TYR A 643 19.49 -45.16 15.53
N LEU A 644 19.09 -46.31 16.08
CA LEU A 644 18.53 -46.42 17.43
C LEU A 644 19.53 -46.00 18.52
N ARG A 645 20.84 -46.20 18.31
CA ARG A 645 21.89 -45.68 19.21
C ARG A 645 21.93 -44.15 19.16
N LEU A 646 21.94 -43.55 17.97
CA LEU A 646 21.91 -42.09 17.82
C LEU A 646 20.63 -41.50 18.45
N TYR A 647 19.48 -42.13 18.21
CA TYR A 647 18.21 -41.77 18.81
C TYR A 647 18.25 -41.81 20.35
N SER A 648 18.83 -42.87 20.92
CA SER A 648 19.01 -42.99 22.38
C SER A 648 19.95 -41.91 22.93
N MET A 649 21.03 -41.59 22.20
CA MET A 649 21.94 -40.49 22.56
C MET A 649 21.23 -39.14 22.54
N ALA A 650 20.42 -38.86 21.53
CA ALA A 650 19.63 -37.63 21.44
C ALA A 650 18.58 -37.50 22.56
N LEU A 651 17.91 -38.60 22.94
CA LEU A 651 17.01 -38.59 24.09
C LEU A 651 17.75 -38.31 25.40
N ASN A 652 18.93 -38.92 25.58
CA ASN A 652 19.77 -38.67 26.74
C ASN A 652 20.31 -37.23 26.73
N SER A 653 20.70 -36.66 25.59
CA SER A 653 21.20 -35.28 25.53
C SER A 653 20.12 -34.27 25.90
N ILE A 654 18.86 -34.52 25.54
CA ILE A 654 17.72 -33.72 26.01
C ILE A 654 17.53 -33.94 27.51
N ARG A 655 17.48 -35.18 27.98
CA ARG A 655 17.23 -35.46 29.41
C ARG A 655 18.33 -34.87 30.29
N ASP A 656 19.58 -35.17 29.98
CA ASP A 656 20.76 -34.81 30.78
C ASP A 656 21.10 -33.32 30.57
N GLY A 657 21.02 -32.82 29.34
CA GLY A 657 21.23 -31.40 29.01
C GLY A 657 20.13 -30.46 29.51
N LEU A 658 18.90 -30.96 29.73
CA LEU A 658 17.83 -30.22 30.43
C LEU A 658 17.83 -30.46 31.96
N ALA A 659 18.52 -31.48 32.47
CA ALA A 659 18.62 -31.78 33.90
C ALA A 659 19.85 -31.17 34.58
N ASP A 660 20.87 -30.75 33.83
CA ASP A 660 22.10 -30.19 34.39
C ASP A 660 21.82 -28.92 35.21
N ALA A 661 22.07 -28.98 36.52
CA ALA A 661 21.76 -27.92 37.49
C ALA A 661 22.97 -27.02 37.79
N GLU A 662 24.17 -27.40 37.34
CA GLU A 662 25.42 -26.72 37.72
C GLU A 662 25.60 -25.36 37.02
N PHE A 663 24.94 -25.16 35.88
CA PHE A 663 25.06 -23.95 35.05
C PHE A 663 24.22 -22.74 35.52
N THR A 664 23.91 -22.62 36.82
CA THR A 664 23.09 -21.50 37.29
C THR A 664 23.94 -20.26 37.59
N LEU A 665 23.76 -19.20 36.81
CA LEU A 665 24.19 -17.85 37.17
C LEU A 665 23.57 -17.48 38.51
N ARG A 666 24.39 -17.36 39.58
CA ARG A 666 24.02 -16.97 40.96
C ARG A 666 22.50 -16.97 41.20
N LYS A 667 21.97 -18.04 41.80
CA LYS A 667 20.57 -18.10 42.22
C LYS A 667 20.26 -16.90 43.13
N ASP A 668 19.61 -15.88 42.58
CA ASP A 668 18.76 -15.05 43.41
C ASP A 668 17.62 -15.97 43.87
N PRO A 669 17.50 -16.25 45.17
CA PRO A 669 16.49 -17.19 45.67
C PRO A 669 15.05 -16.73 45.39
N SER A 670 14.84 -15.47 44.98
CA SER A 670 13.53 -14.95 44.59
C SER A 670 13.07 -15.38 43.18
N ILE A 671 14.01 -15.72 42.27
CA ILE A 671 13.71 -16.17 40.92
C ILE A 671 13.72 -17.70 40.89
N THR A 672 12.56 -18.30 40.66
CA THR A 672 12.35 -19.76 40.67
C THR A 672 11.50 -20.19 39.49
N GLU A 673 11.35 -21.48 39.22
CA GLU A 673 10.45 -21.98 38.17
C GLU A 673 8.99 -21.53 38.38
N ASN A 674 8.56 -21.40 39.64
CA ASN A 674 7.23 -20.90 39.99
C ASN A 674 7.13 -19.35 39.94
N LYS A 675 8.27 -18.66 40.05
CA LYS A 675 8.39 -17.21 39.97
C LYS A 675 9.45 -16.80 38.95
N PRO A 676 9.23 -17.08 37.65
CA PRO A 676 10.25 -16.89 36.63
C PRO A 676 10.38 -15.41 36.25
N VAL A 677 11.36 -15.10 35.41
CA VAL A 677 11.37 -13.85 34.63
C VAL A 677 10.40 -14.01 33.46
N ALA A 678 9.49 -13.05 33.26
CA ALA A 678 8.65 -12.99 32.07
C ALA A 678 9.22 -11.97 31.07
N TYR A 679 9.71 -12.47 29.96
CA TYR A 679 10.32 -11.68 28.89
C TYR A 679 9.29 -11.43 27.78
N PHE A 680 8.97 -10.16 27.53
CA PHE A 680 7.97 -9.75 26.54
C PHE A 680 8.65 -9.13 25.32
N SER A 681 8.28 -9.63 24.13
CA SER A 681 8.72 -9.04 22.87
C SER A 681 7.70 -9.29 21.75
N THR A 682 7.69 -8.42 20.74
CA THR A 682 6.82 -8.56 19.56
C THR A 682 7.29 -9.65 18.60
N GLU A 683 8.59 -9.96 18.58
CA GLU A 683 9.18 -10.91 17.63
C GLU A 683 10.20 -11.84 18.29
N TYR A 684 10.33 -13.05 17.76
CA TYR A 684 11.32 -14.05 18.20
C TYR A 684 11.95 -14.77 17.00
N GLY A 685 13.24 -14.55 16.79
CA GLY A 685 14.03 -15.18 15.74
C GLY A 685 14.74 -16.42 16.25
N LEU A 686 14.04 -17.55 16.28
CA LEU A 686 14.55 -18.82 16.83
C LEU A 686 15.11 -19.77 15.76
N HIS A 687 14.37 -19.95 14.67
CA HIS A 687 14.71 -20.81 13.52
C HIS A 687 13.78 -20.50 12.33
N GLN A 688 14.16 -20.81 11.09
CA GLN A 688 13.30 -20.54 9.91
C GLN A 688 11.95 -21.28 9.91
N SER A 689 11.82 -22.35 10.69
CA SER A 689 10.55 -23.07 10.89
C SER A 689 9.53 -22.30 11.75
N LEU A 690 9.92 -21.17 12.33
CA LEU A 690 9.07 -20.28 13.11
C LEU A 690 9.28 -18.82 12.68
N PRO A 691 8.72 -18.39 11.53
CA PRO A 691 9.02 -17.11 10.89
C PRO A 691 8.27 -15.92 11.52
N ILE A 692 8.42 -15.72 12.82
CA ILE A 692 7.75 -14.65 13.61
C ILE A 692 8.69 -13.51 13.98
N TYR A 693 9.62 -13.17 13.08
CA TYR A 693 10.58 -12.08 13.26
C TYR A 693 10.88 -11.34 11.96
N SER A 694 11.36 -10.11 12.08
CA SER A 694 11.67 -9.19 10.97
C SER A 694 13.16 -8.83 10.90
N GLY A 695 13.88 -8.86 12.02
CA GLY A 695 15.24 -8.32 12.08
C GLY A 695 16.02 -8.62 13.35
N GLY A 696 16.95 -7.73 13.69
CA GLY A 696 17.92 -7.94 14.76
C GLY A 696 17.32 -8.00 16.17
N LEU A 697 16.22 -7.29 16.43
CA LEU A 697 15.51 -7.33 17.71
C LEU A 697 14.93 -8.72 17.98
N GLY A 698 14.24 -9.31 17.01
CA GLY A 698 13.71 -10.67 17.14
C GLY A 698 14.82 -11.72 17.30
N ILE A 699 15.94 -11.60 16.55
CA ILE A 699 17.07 -12.52 16.73
C ILE A 699 17.66 -12.41 18.14
N LEU A 700 17.79 -11.19 18.67
CA LEU A 700 18.21 -10.98 20.06
C LEU A 700 17.24 -11.62 21.05
N SER A 701 15.93 -11.47 20.85
CA SER A 701 14.92 -12.11 21.71
C SER A 701 15.03 -13.63 21.66
N GLY A 702 15.29 -14.21 20.48
CA GLY A 702 15.59 -15.64 20.33
C GLY A 702 16.85 -16.05 21.09
N ASP A 703 17.96 -15.34 20.89
CA ASP A 703 19.24 -15.61 21.56
C ASP A 703 19.14 -15.45 23.08
N HIS A 704 18.30 -14.54 23.60
CA HIS A 704 17.98 -14.44 25.03
C HIS A 704 17.32 -15.72 25.57
N LEU A 705 16.28 -16.24 24.90
CA LEU A 705 15.61 -17.45 25.37
C LEU A 705 16.55 -18.67 25.32
N LYS A 706 17.36 -18.80 24.26
CA LYS A 706 18.34 -19.88 24.13
C LYS A 706 19.42 -19.80 25.21
N SER A 707 19.95 -18.59 25.45
CA SER A 707 20.94 -18.36 26.51
C SER A 707 20.36 -18.61 27.90
N ALA A 708 19.13 -18.17 28.16
CA ALA A 708 18.43 -18.45 29.42
C ALA A 708 18.22 -19.96 29.63
N SER A 709 17.92 -20.71 28.55
CA SER A 709 17.83 -22.16 28.60
C SER A 709 19.18 -22.81 28.95
N ASN A 710 20.29 -22.37 28.37
CA ASN A 710 21.61 -22.92 28.69
C ASN A 710 22.09 -22.56 30.11
N LEU A 711 21.83 -21.32 30.53
CA LEU A 711 22.21 -20.80 31.84
C LEU A 711 21.23 -21.20 32.95
N ASN A 712 20.26 -22.06 32.63
CA ASN A 712 19.21 -22.53 33.53
C ASN A 712 18.52 -21.39 34.31
N ILE A 713 18.27 -20.26 33.64
CA ILE A 713 17.58 -19.12 34.22
C ILE A 713 16.07 -19.39 34.12
N PRO A 714 15.32 -19.43 35.24
CA PRO A 714 13.87 -19.58 35.19
C PRO A 714 13.24 -18.41 34.44
N MET A 715 12.84 -18.65 33.20
CA MET A 715 12.32 -17.64 32.28
C MET A 715 11.18 -18.20 31.43
N VAL A 716 10.21 -17.34 31.13
CA VAL A 716 9.17 -17.57 30.11
C VAL A 716 9.17 -16.41 29.12
N GLY A 717 8.98 -16.71 27.85
CA GLY A 717 8.77 -15.72 26.80
C GLY A 717 7.29 -15.48 26.54
N VAL A 718 6.90 -14.25 26.20
CA VAL A 718 5.55 -13.89 25.77
C VAL A 718 5.62 -13.07 24.48
N GLY A 719 4.80 -13.42 23.49
CA GLY A 719 4.73 -12.77 22.18
C GLY A 719 3.40 -12.98 21.47
N LEU A 720 3.37 -12.66 20.18
CA LEU A 720 2.24 -12.89 19.28
C LEU A 720 2.60 -13.94 18.22
N LEU A 721 1.63 -14.78 17.83
CA LEU A 721 1.80 -15.77 16.76
C LEU A 721 1.20 -15.22 15.47
N TYR A 722 2.03 -15.00 14.46
CA TYR A 722 1.60 -14.34 13.23
C TYR A 722 1.22 -15.32 12.12
N LYS A 723 0.00 -15.18 11.58
CA LYS A 723 -0.50 -16.03 10.49
C LYS A 723 0.34 -15.93 9.22
N ASN A 724 0.91 -14.77 8.90
CA ASN A 724 1.79 -14.58 7.75
C ASN A 724 3.26 -14.28 8.13
N GLY A 725 3.57 -14.15 9.43
CA GLY A 725 4.91 -13.77 9.87
C GLY A 725 5.33 -12.38 9.39
N TYR A 726 6.59 -12.27 8.96
CA TYR A 726 7.07 -11.17 8.12
C TYR A 726 7.01 -11.56 6.63
N PHE A 727 7.39 -10.68 5.72
CA PHE A 727 7.29 -10.97 4.29
C PHE A 727 8.47 -11.82 3.76
N THR A 728 8.16 -12.62 2.74
CA THR A 728 9.14 -13.28 1.86
C THR A 728 9.50 -12.34 0.72
N GLN A 729 10.80 -12.09 0.55
CA GLN A 729 11.32 -11.20 -0.48
C GLN A 729 11.55 -11.97 -1.77
N ALA A 730 11.12 -11.41 -2.88
CA ALA A 730 11.61 -11.79 -4.21
C ALA A 730 12.16 -10.52 -4.88
N ILE A 731 13.22 -10.66 -5.67
CA ILE A 731 13.68 -9.59 -6.56
C ILE A 731 13.20 -9.92 -7.98
N ASP A 732 12.64 -8.93 -8.67
CA ASP A 732 12.25 -9.07 -10.09
C ASP A 732 13.46 -8.90 -11.03
N ARG A 733 13.22 -8.83 -12.35
CA ARG A 733 14.30 -8.67 -13.34
C ARG A 733 14.95 -7.29 -13.26
N GLU A 734 14.16 -6.29 -12.91
CA GLU A 734 14.52 -4.87 -12.84
C GLU A 734 15.19 -4.49 -11.51
N GLY A 735 15.31 -5.44 -10.58
CA GLY A 735 15.94 -5.25 -9.28
C GLY A 735 15.00 -4.68 -8.20
N ASN A 736 13.69 -4.61 -8.45
CA ASN A 736 12.73 -4.19 -7.44
C ASN A 736 12.44 -5.33 -6.46
N GLN A 737 12.28 -4.96 -5.19
CA GLN A 737 11.84 -5.88 -4.15
C GLN A 737 10.32 -6.06 -4.18
N ILE A 738 9.89 -7.32 -4.35
CA ILE A 738 8.50 -7.78 -4.21
C ILE A 738 8.34 -8.44 -2.85
N ALA A 739 7.34 -7.99 -2.08
CA ALA A 739 6.99 -8.55 -0.79
C ALA A 739 5.79 -9.50 -0.91
N THR A 740 5.98 -10.76 -0.54
CA THR A 740 4.93 -11.79 -0.51
C THR A 740 4.65 -12.21 0.94
N TYR A 741 3.39 -12.50 1.26
CA TYR A 741 2.95 -12.84 2.62
C TYR A 741 2.34 -14.24 2.63
N PRO A 742 3.16 -15.31 2.53
CA PRO A 742 2.65 -16.67 2.59
C PRO A 742 1.95 -16.91 3.94
N GLU A 743 0.89 -17.72 3.94
CA GLU A 743 0.27 -18.17 5.18
C GLU A 743 1.10 -19.28 5.82
N ASN A 744 1.34 -19.13 7.12
CA ASN A 744 1.94 -20.15 7.97
C ASN A 744 0.90 -21.23 8.31
N ASP A 745 1.30 -22.48 8.11
CA ASP A 745 0.56 -23.65 8.60
C ASP A 745 1.11 -24.04 9.98
N PHE A 746 0.37 -23.66 11.03
CA PHE A 746 0.76 -23.93 12.41
C PHE A 746 0.89 -25.43 12.72
N SER A 747 0.26 -26.32 11.94
CA SER A 747 0.40 -27.77 12.14
C SER A 747 1.79 -28.30 11.74
N ARG A 748 2.53 -27.54 10.92
CA ARG A 748 3.89 -27.86 10.45
C ARG A 748 4.97 -27.06 11.19
N MET A 749 4.57 -26.31 12.20
CA MET A 749 5.45 -25.43 12.99
C MET A 749 5.68 -26.02 14.38
N PRO A 750 6.77 -25.64 15.07
CA PRO A 750 7.09 -26.09 16.42
C PRO A 750 6.23 -25.38 17.48
N VAL A 751 4.92 -25.27 17.23
CA VAL A 751 3.91 -24.66 18.12
C VAL A 751 2.91 -25.71 18.57
N ARG A 752 2.45 -25.63 19.81
CA ARG A 752 1.38 -26.47 20.35
C ARG A 752 0.32 -25.60 20.99
N ILE A 753 -0.93 -26.02 20.90
CA ILE A 753 -2.01 -25.38 21.65
C ILE A 753 -1.72 -25.58 23.14
N CYS A 754 -1.80 -24.50 23.93
CA CYS A 754 -1.65 -24.60 25.38
C CYS A 754 -2.88 -25.30 25.99
N ASP A 755 -2.65 -26.41 26.67
CA ASP A 755 -3.62 -27.08 27.55
C ASP A 755 -3.37 -26.62 28.99
N GLY A 756 -4.35 -25.96 29.62
CA GLY A 756 -4.19 -25.38 30.97
C GLY A 756 -4.20 -26.41 32.09
N GLY A 757 -3.85 -27.66 31.80
CA GLY A 757 -4.16 -28.84 32.62
C GLY A 757 -5.62 -29.30 32.53
N THR A 758 -6.40 -28.69 31.62
CA THR A 758 -7.77 -29.05 31.27
C THR A 758 -7.80 -29.59 29.84
N ASP A 759 -8.70 -30.53 29.51
CA ASP A 759 -8.89 -31.00 28.12
C ASP A 759 -9.31 -29.87 27.14
N GLU A 760 -9.57 -28.65 27.64
CA GLU A 760 -9.87 -27.46 26.86
C GLU A 760 -8.64 -26.56 26.61
N PRO A 761 -8.44 -26.06 25.37
CA PRO A 761 -7.42 -25.07 25.04
C PRO A 761 -7.51 -23.78 25.86
N VAL A 762 -6.36 -23.25 26.30
CA VAL A 762 -6.29 -21.95 26.99
C VAL A 762 -6.60 -20.83 26.01
N LYS A 763 -7.74 -20.15 26.22
CA LYS A 763 -8.12 -18.92 25.52
C LYS A 763 -8.23 -17.77 26.51
N ILE A 764 -7.77 -16.59 26.09
CA ILE A 764 -7.92 -15.34 26.85
C ILE A 764 -8.72 -14.32 26.05
N HIS A 765 -9.20 -13.27 26.72
CA HIS A 765 -9.77 -12.12 26.04
C HIS A 765 -9.35 -10.81 26.69
N VAL A 766 -9.26 -9.78 25.86
CA VAL A 766 -9.15 -8.38 26.29
C VAL A 766 -10.43 -7.64 25.91
N ASP A 767 -10.81 -6.68 26.74
CA ASP A 767 -12.00 -5.87 26.51
C ASP A 767 -11.57 -4.66 25.67
N LEU A 768 -12.13 -4.57 24.45
CA LEU A 768 -11.97 -3.42 23.56
C LEU A 768 -13.30 -2.64 23.50
N PRO A 769 -13.31 -1.40 22.99
CA PRO A 769 -14.54 -0.61 22.91
C PRO A 769 -15.66 -1.35 22.18
N GLY A 770 -16.73 -1.64 22.92
CA GLY A 770 -17.93 -2.31 22.40
C GLY A 770 -17.81 -3.81 22.12
N ARG A 771 -16.66 -4.46 22.38
CA ARG A 771 -16.45 -5.88 22.02
C ARG A 771 -15.34 -6.56 22.83
N LYS A 772 -15.36 -7.89 22.84
CA LYS A 772 -14.26 -8.71 23.37
C LYS A 772 -13.39 -9.20 22.24
N LEU A 773 -12.08 -9.04 22.38
CA LEU A 773 -11.09 -9.61 21.49
C LEU A 773 -10.51 -10.86 22.13
N TYR A 774 -10.76 -12.02 21.53
CA TYR A 774 -10.28 -13.32 22.00
C TYR A 774 -8.91 -13.65 21.39
N ALA A 775 -8.12 -14.45 22.11
CA ALA A 775 -6.89 -15.01 21.58
C ALA A 775 -6.65 -16.43 22.09
N GLN A 776 -6.23 -17.32 21.18
CA GLN A 776 -5.75 -18.66 21.49
C GLN A 776 -4.29 -18.59 21.94
N ALA A 777 -3.97 -19.28 23.04
CA ALA A 777 -2.60 -19.42 23.49
C ALA A 777 -1.92 -20.63 22.84
N TRP A 778 -0.68 -20.42 22.40
CA TRP A 778 0.22 -21.41 21.85
C TRP A 778 1.53 -21.45 22.64
N GLN A 779 2.14 -22.63 22.77
CA GLN A 779 3.43 -22.86 23.43
C GLN A 779 4.47 -23.32 22.41
N VAL A 780 5.69 -22.80 22.55
CA VAL A 780 6.91 -23.24 21.88
C VAL A 780 7.94 -23.59 22.96
N ASP A 781 8.53 -24.77 22.87
CA ASP A 781 9.58 -25.20 23.78
C ASP A 781 10.94 -24.76 23.21
N VAL A 782 11.65 -23.88 23.92
CA VAL A 782 13.00 -23.39 23.57
C VAL A 782 13.99 -23.93 24.58
N GLY A 783 14.36 -25.20 24.43
CA GLY A 783 15.13 -25.91 25.45
C GLY A 783 14.33 -26.05 26.75
N ARG A 784 14.79 -25.38 27.81
CA ARG A 784 14.12 -25.31 29.13
C ARG A 784 13.09 -24.18 29.21
N VAL A 785 13.19 -23.19 28.33
CA VAL A 785 12.36 -21.99 28.36
C VAL A 785 11.09 -22.22 27.56
N LYS A 786 9.95 -21.86 28.14
CA LYS A 786 8.67 -21.87 27.43
C LYS A 786 8.38 -20.50 26.84
N LEU A 787 8.12 -20.44 25.54
CA LEU A 787 7.63 -19.25 24.85
C LEU A 787 6.13 -19.41 24.59
N TYR A 788 5.34 -18.47 25.08
CA TYR A 788 3.91 -18.41 24.85
C TYR A 788 3.56 -17.34 23.82
N LEU A 789 2.72 -17.69 22.85
CA LEU A 789 2.31 -16.82 21.75
C LEU A 789 0.78 -16.73 21.68
N LEU A 790 0.27 -15.52 21.47
CA LEU A 790 -1.17 -15.25 21.34
C LEU A 790 -1.57 -15.10 19.87
N ASP A 791 -2.66 -15.75 19.49
CA ASP A 791 -3.24 -15.71 18.14
C ASP A 791 -4.71 -15.27 18.19
N THR A 792 -5.06 -14.19 17.50
CA THR A 792 -6.44 -13.69 17.39
C THR A 792 -7.21 -14.32 16.22
N TYR A 793 -6.60 -15.20 15.43
CA TYR A 793 -7.28 -15.95 14.36
C TYR A 793 -8.17 -17.07 14.95
N VAL A 794 -9.23 -16.68 15.66
CA VAL A 794 -10.19 -17.59 16.31
C VAL A 794 -11.62 -17.29 15.87
N PRO A 795 -12.51 -18.30 15.73
CA PRO A 795 -13.87 -18.11 15.22
C PRO A 795 -14.75 -17.12 16.02
N GLU A 796 -14.42 -16.88 17.29
CA GLU A 796 -15.12 -15.92 18.15
C GLU A 796 -14.89 -14.46 17.75
N ASN A 797 -13.82 -14.19 17.00
CA ASN A 797 -13.44 -12.85 16.57
C ASN A 797 -14.07 -12.48 15.22
N SER A 798 -14.24 -11.18 14.99
CA SER A 798 -14.62 -10.67 13.67
C SER A 798 -13.50 -10.91 12.64
N ALA A 799 -13.83 -10.86 11.35
CA ALA A 799 -12.81 -11.00 10.30
C ALA A 799 -11.68 -9.96 10.41
N GLN A 800 -11.99 -8.75 10.90
CA GLN A 800 -10.99 -7.72 11.17
C GLN A 800 -10.11 -8.07 12.38
N ASP A 801 -10.70 -8.58 13.45
CA ASP A 801 -9.98 -8.96 14.66
C ASP A 801 -9.01 -10.12 14.46
N MET A 802 -9.39 -11.05 13.58
CA MET A 802 -8.51 -12.10 13.10
C MET A 802 -7.27 -11.53 12.40
N GLN A 803 -7.33 -10.31 11.85
CA GLN A 803 -6.17 -9.67 11.21
C GLN A 803 -5.16 -9.07 12.20
N ILE A 804 -5.51 -8.91 13.49
CA ILE A 804 -4.60 -8.35 14.51
C ILE A 804 -3.30 -9.15 14.60
N THR A 805 -3.38 -10.48 14.54
CA THR A 805 -2.21 -11.38 14.47
C THR A 805 -1.93 -11.89 13.06
N SER A 806 -2.35 -11.19 12.01
CA SER A 806 -2.00 -11.58 10.63
C SER A 806 -0.51 -11.35 10.34
N ARG A 807 0.01 -10.15 10.62
CA ARG A 807 1.36 -9.70 10.22
C ARG A 807 2.09 -9.03 11.38
N LEU A 808 3.40 -9.25 11.45
CA LEU A 808 4.27 -8.74 12.51
C LEU A 808 4.35 -7.20 12.56
N TYR A 809 4.37 -6.54 11.39
CA TYR A 809 4.32 -5.08 11.28
C TYR A 809 3.34 -4.66 10.17
N GLY A 810 2.48 -3.69 10.47
CA GLY A 810 1.54 -3.05 9.54
C GLY A 810 1.65 -1.53 9.61
N ALA A 811 1.19 -0.83 8.58
CA ALA A 811 1.23 0.64 8.54
C ALA A 811 0.12 1.32 9.38
N ASP A 812 -0.90 0.55 9.76
CA ASP A 812 -2.08 1.05 10.47
C ASP A 812 -1.81 1.17 11.99
N GLN A 813 -1.87 2.41 12.50
CA GLN A 813 -1.71 2.69 13.94
C GLN A 813 -2.78 2.03 14.81
N ARG A 814 -3.98 1.79 14.27
CA ARG A 814 -5.04 1.11 15.01
C ARG A 814 -4.71 -0.36 15.19
N LEU A 815 -4.37 -1.06 14.11
CA LEU A 815 -3.88 -2.43 14.18
C LEU A 815 -2.72 -2.52 15.17
N ARG A 816 -1.82 -1.52 15.15
CA ARG A 816 -0.66 -1.45 16.03
C ARG A 816 -1.04 -1.36 17.51
N ILE A 817 -1.90 -0.42 17.90
CA ILE A 817 -2.33 -0.31 19.30
C ILE A 817 -3.10 -1.57 19.75
N GLU A 818 -3.92 -2.16 18.89
CA GLU A 818 -4.64 -3.42 19.19
C GLU A 818 -3.65 -4.60 19.39
N GLN A 819 -2.57 -4.68 18.60
CA GLN A 819 -1.47 -5.63 18.81
C GLN A 819 -0.75 -5.41 20.13
N GLU A 820 -0.41 -4.16 20.47
CA GLU A 820 0.27 -3.82 21.72
C GLU A 820 -0.61 -4.07 22.96
N ILE A 821 -1.93 -3.84 22.84
CA ILE A 821 -2.92 -4.20 23.86
C ILE A 821 -2.95 -5.73 24.04
N MET A 822 -3.01 -6.50 22.95
CA MET A 822 -3.01 -7.96 23.03
C MET A 822 -1.70 -8.50 23.61
N LEU A 823 -0.54 -7.99 23.17
CA LEU A 823 0.77 -8.39 23.69
C LEU A 823 0.92 -8.02 25.17
N GLY A 824 0.61 -6.79 25.54
CA GLY A 824 0.78 -6.29 26.90
C GLY A 824 -0.29 -6.80 27.87
N ILE A 825 -1.54 -6.40 27.65
CA ILE A 825 -2.67 -6.76 28.53
C ILE A 825 -3.01 -8.24 28.37
N GLY A 826 -3.13 -8.73 27.14
CA GLY A 826 -3.44 -10.13 26.85
C GLY A 826 -2.35 -11.06 27.37
N GLY A 827 -1.07 -10.69 27.24
CA GLY A 827 0.05 -11.48 27.77
C GLY A 827 0.06 -11.59 29.30
N VAL A 828 -0.27 -10.54 30.05
CA VAL A 828 -0.41 -10.62 31.51
C VAL A 828 -1.60 -11.50 31.90
N LYS A 829 -2.73 -11.39 31.19
CA LYS A 829 -3.90 -12.26 31.40
C LYS A 829 -3.56 -13.73 31.08
N LEU A 830 -2.74 -13.99 30.07
CA LEU A 830 -2.26 -15.33 29.71
C LEU A 830 -1.44 -15.95 30.83
N LEU A 831 -0.41 -15.25 31.34
CA LEU A 831 0.43 -15.77 32.42
C LEU A 831 -0.40 -16.13 33.65
N ARG A 832 -1.39 -15.30 33.98
CA ARG A 832 -2.36 -15.59 35.05
C ARG A 832 -3.21 -16.82 34.77
N ALA A 833 -3.73 -16.97 33.55
CA ALA A 833 -4.53 -18.14 33.15
C ALA A 833 -3.72 -19.45 33.26
N LEU A 834 -2.41 -19.37 33.04
CA LEU A 834 -1.46 -20.49 33.20
C LEU A 834 -0.96 -20.68 34.64
N GLY A 835 -1.40 -19.85 35.59
CA GLY A 835 -0.95 -19.90 36.98
C GLY A 835 0.51 -19.45 37.20
N ILE A 836 1.12 -18.78 36.22
CA ILE A 836 2.51 -18.30 36.29
C ILE A 836 2.53 -16.93 36.97
N GLN A 837 3.35 -16.79 38.01
CA GLN A 837 3.50 -15.54 38.77
C GLN A 837 4.94 -15.02 38.68
N PRO A 838 5.29 -14.25 37.62
CA PRO A 838 6.65 -13.79 37.42
C PRO A 838 7.18 -12.93 38.57
N ALA A 839 8.45 -13.14 38.93
CA ALA A 839 9.17 -12.26 39.87
C ALA A 839 9.58 -10.93 39.20
N VAL A 840 9.92 -10.99 37.91
CA VAL A 840 10.38 -9.86 37.10
C VAL A 840 9.68 -9.87 35.76
N TYR A 841 9.25 -8.69 35.30
CA TYR A 841 8.73 -8.46 33.95
C TYR A 841 9.77 -7.68 33.15
N HIS A 842 10.27 -8.26 32.07
CA HIS A 842 11.26 -7.65 31.20
C HIS A 842 10.61 -7.26 29.87
N LEU A 843 10.54 -5.95 29.63
CA LEU A 843 10.04 -5.35 28.41
C LEU A 843 11.19 -5.16 27.41
N ASN A 844 11.15 -5.92 26.33
CA ASN A 844 12.09 -5.77 25.22
C ASN A 844 11.49 -4.83 24.16
N GLU A 845 11.87 -3.55 24.23
CA GLU A 845 11.26 -2.41 23.51
C GLU A 845 9.84 -2.03 23.99
N GLY A 846 9.40 -0.81 23.67
CA GLY A 846 8.19 -0.18 24.22
C GLY A 846 6.85 -0.87 23.88
N HIS A 847 6.84 -1.78 22.90
CA HIS A 847 5.61 -2.37 22.34
C HIS A 847 4.77 -3.21 23.31
N SER A 848 5.35 -3.61 24.45
CA SER A 848 4.65 -4.38 25.49
C SER A 848 4.28 -3.52 26.70
N ALA A 849 4.49 -2.19 26.67
CA ALA A 849 4.38 -1.33 27.84
C ALA A 849 2.97 -1.30 28.48
N PHE A 850 1.91 -1.62 27.73
CA PHE A 850 0.56 -1.78 28.31
C PHE A 850 0.45 -2.93 29.32
N LEU A 851 1.42 -3.86 29.38
CA LEU A 851 1.50 -4.85 30.44
C LEU A 851 1.60 -4.20 31.82
N LEU A 852 2.33 -3.08 31.93
CA LEU A 852 2.55 -2.36 33.19
C LEU A 852 1.22 -1.82 33.73
N ILE A 853 0.38 -1.33 32.82
CA ILE A 853 -0.95 -0.81 33.11
C ILE A 853 -1.91 -1.92 33.58
N GLU A 854 -1.91 -3.10 32.93
CA GLU A 854 -2.69 -4.25 33.40
C GLU A 854 -2.20 -4.79 34.73
N ARG A 855 -0.89 -4.79 34.99
CA ARG A 855 -0.34 -5.18 36.30
C ARG A 855 -0.80 -4.25 37.41
N ILE A 856 -0.79 -2.93 37.19
CA ILE A 856 -1.33 -1.96 38.15
C ILE A 856 -2.80 -2.29 38.44
N ARG A 857 -3.61 -2.47 37.39
CA ARG A 857 -5.03 -2.83 37.54
C ARG A 857 -5.25 -4.08 38.36
N GLN A 858 -4.41 -5.09 38.13
CA GLN A 858 -4.51 -6.38 38.80
C GLN A 858 -4.17 -6.28 40.29
N LEU A 859 -3.14 -5.54 40.66
CA LEU A 859 -2.79 -5.29 42.08
C LEU A 859 -3.88 -4.49 42.78
N MET A 860 -4.41 -3.44 42.13
CA MET A 860 -5.53 -2.67 42.69
C MET A 860 -6.76 -3.55 42.91
N LYS A 861 -7.12 -4.38 41.92
CA LYS A 861 -8.32 -5.23 41.99
C LYS A 861 -8.18 -6.38 42.99
N ASN A 862 -7.02 -7.03 43.04
CA ASN A 862 -6.85 -8.28 43.80
C ASN A 862 -6.31 -8.05 45.22
N GLU A 863 -5.49 -7.02 45.41
CA GLU A 863 -4.81 -6.74 46.69
C GLU A 863 -5.35 -5.46 47.37
N GLY A 864 -6.25 -4.72 46.70
CA GLY A 864 -6.87 -3.51 47.25
C GLY A 864 -5.92 -2.31 47.35
N LEU A 865 -4.77 -2.36 46.67
CA LEU A 865 -3.81 -1.26 46.65
C LEU A 865 -4.39 -0.04 45.91
N SER A 866 -3.98 1.16 46.32
CA SER A 866 -4.23 2.38 45.54
C SER A 866 -3.40 2.37 44.24
N PHE A 867 -3.77 3.22 43.28
CA PHE A 867 -3.02 3.39 42.04
C PHE A 867 -1.53 3.69 42.30
N TYR A 868 -1.23 4.57 43.25
CA TYR A 868 0.15 4.97 43.56
C TYR A 868 0.96 3.84 44.23
N GLU A 869 0.36 3.07 45.14
CA GLU A 869 1.01 1.91 45.75
C GLU A 869 1.27 0.79 44.72
N ALA A 870 0.26 0.49 43.90
CA ALA A 870 0.37 -0.50 42.82
C ALA A 870 1.42 -0.08 41.78
N ARG A 871 1.50 1.22 41.46
CA ARG A 871 2.52 1.77 40.56
C ARG A 871 3.94 1.51 41.06
N GLU A 872 4.21 1.76 42.34
CA GLU A 872 5.56 1.51 42.90
C GLU A 872 5.89 0.01 42.94
N ALA A 873 4.93 -0.85 43.24
CA ALA A 873 5.12 -2.31 43.20
C ALA A 873 5.42 -2.82 41.77
N VAL A 874 4.69 -2.32 40.77
CA VAL A 874 4.95 -2.64 39.36
C VAL A 874 6.31 -2.13 38.93
N LYS A 875 6.66 -0.89 39.31
CA LYS A 875 7.97 -0.30 39.02
C LYS A 875 9.10 -1.15 39.57
N ALA A 876 9.04 -1.54 40.84
CA ALA A 876 10.07 -2.33 41.51
C ALA A 876 10.37 -3.69 40.86
N SER A 877 9.43 -4.24 40.09
CA SER A 877 9.51 -5.58 39.48
C SER A 877 9.49 -5.54 37.95
N SER A 878 9.78 -4.39 37.34
CA SER A 878 9.81 -4.20 35.88
C SER A 878 11.16 -3.69 35.40
N VAL A 879 11.66 -4.30 34.33
CA VAL A 879 12.91 -3.94 33.64
C VAL A 879 12.60 -3.59 32.19
N PHE A 880 13.14 -2.48 31.71
CA PHE A 880 12.97 -2.04 30.32
C PHE A 880 14.30 -2.05 29.56
N THR A 881 14.28 -2.50 28.31
CA THR A 881 15.44 -2.40 27.41
C THR A 881 15.05 -1.70 26.12
N THR A 882 15.72 -0.59 25.83
CA THR A 882 15.50 0.20 24.61
C THR A 882 16.54 -0.16 23.55
N HIS A 883 16.11 -0.26 22.30
CA HIS A 883 16.94 -0.68 21.16
C HIS A 883 16.99 0.38 20.05
N SER A 884 16.26 1.48 20.20
CA SER A 884 16.13 2.53 19.20
C SER A 884 17.11 3.67 19.47
N PRO A 885 18.10 3.91 18.59
CA PRO A 885 19.04 5.02 18.72
C PRO A 885 18.51 6.32 18.09
N VAL A 886 17.28 6.30 17.55
CA VAL A 886 16.62 7.42 16.86
C VAL A 886 15.17 7.55 17.31
N GLU A 887 14.74 8.78 17.57
CA GLU A 887 13.42 9.09 18.11
C GLU A 887 12.29 8.59 17.19
N ALA A 888 12.44 8.76 15.87
CA ALA A 888 11.46 8.38 14.86
C ALA A 888 11.17 6.87 14.77
N ALA A 889 12.00 6.02 15.39
CA ALA A 889 11.76 4.58 15.45
C ALA A 889 10.91 4.15 16.66
N ASN A 890 10.59 5.06 17.58
CA ASN A 890 9.80 4.77 18.77
C ASN A 890 8.30 4.91 18.50
N GLU A 891 7.52 3.97 19.04
CA GLU A 891 6.07 3.96 18.90
C GLU A 891 5.42 5.13 19.64
N ARG A 892 4.48 5.80 18.96
CA ARG A 892 3.73 6.93 19.49
C ARG A 892 2.27 6.87 19.05
N PHE A 893 1.36 7.17 19.96
CA PHE A 893 -0.08 7.17 19.69
C PHE A 893 -0.70 8.53 19.95
N GLU A 894 -1.64 8.91 19.08
CA GLU A 894 -2.42 10.14 19.27
C GLU A 894 -3.43 10.01 20.41
N GLU A 895 -3.80 11.15 20.99
CA GLU A 895 -4.70 11.21 22.14
C GLU A 895 -6.10 10.67 21.84
N SER A 896 -6.64 10.97 20.66
CA SER A 896 -7.93 10.45 20.20
C SER A 896 -7.96 8.92 20.18
N LEU A 897 -6.93 8.31 19.60
CA LEU A 897 -6.79 6.86 19.50
C LEU A 897 -6.67 6.22 20.89
N MET A 898 -5.78 6.74 21.75
CA MET A 898 -5.62 6.24 23.10
C MET A 898 -6.89 6.40 23.95
N LYS A 899 -7.60 7.54 23.85
CA LYS A 899 -8.89 7.75 24.54
C LYS A 899 -9.91 6.70 24.15
N SER A 900 -9.96 6.32 22.88
CA SER A 900 -10.92 5.32 22.41
C SER A 900 -10.78 3.99 23.16
N TYR A 901 -9.56 3.53 23.44
CA TYR A 901 -9.31 2.24 24.11
C TYR A 901 -9.23 2.33 25.64
N PHE A 902 -8.63 3.40 26.18
CA PHE A 902 -8.26 3.44 27.60
C PHE A 902 -9.19 4.27 28.49
N THR A 903 -10.15 5.03 27.96
CA THR A 903 -11.03 5.88 28.79
C THR A 903 -11.75 5.09 29.88
N ASP A 904 -12.45 4.00 29.52
CA ASP A 904 -13.15 3.18 30.50
C ASP A 904 -12.19 2.37 31.39
N TYR A 905 -11.04 2.03 30.83
CA TYR A 905 -9.97 1.35 31.56
C TYR A 905 -9.41 2.23 32.69
N ILE A 906 -9.19 3.52 32.43
CA ILE A 906 -8.65 4.49 33.39
C ILE A 906 -9.67 4.87 34.47
N LYS A 907 -10.97 4.89 34.15
CA LYS A 907 -12.01 5.08 35.18
C LYS A 907 -11.88 4.08 36.32
N SER A 908 -11.43 2.85 36.03
CA SER A 908 -11.20 1.82 37.05
C SER A 908 -10.02 2.09 37.99
N PHE A 909 -9.13 3.02 37.63
CA PHE A 909 -7.97 3.42 38.45
C PHE A 909 -8.27 4.55 39.43
N GLY A 910 -9.38 5.27 39.26
CA GLY A 910 -9.68 6.44 40.09
C GLY A 910 -8.72 7.62 39.88
N ILE A 911 -8.00 7.67 38.76
CA ILE A 911 -7.17 8.81 38.34
C ILE A 911 -7.82 9.55 37.16
N SER A 912 -7.43 10.80 36.95
CA SER A 912 -7.90 11.55 35.77
C SER A 912 -7.23 11.07 34.48
N TRP A 913 -7.84 11.40 33.34
CA TRP A 913 -7.23 11.12 32.03
C TRP A 913 -5.86 11.79 31.91
N GLU A 914 -5.74 13.03 32.36
CA GLU A 914 -4.51 13.82 32.35
C GLU A 914 -3.41 13.12 33.16
N ALA A 915 -3.74 12.59 34.33
CA ALA A 915 -2.79 11.86 35.17
C ALA A 915 -2.26 10.57 34.49
N PHE A 916 -3.12 9.86 33.75
CA PHE A 916 -2.69 8.72 32.94
C PHE A 916 -1.85 9.16 31.74
N TRP A 917 -2.31 10.21 31.05
CA TRP A 917 -1.69 10.72 29.85
C TRP A 917 -0.26 11.22 30.10
N GLU A 918 -0.02 11.80 31.27
CA GLU A 918 1.33 12.19 31.74
C GLU A 918 2.30 11.00 31.89
N LEU A 919 1.83 9.76 32.01
CA LEU A 919 2.71 8.58 32.07
C LEU A 919 3.45 8.34 30.73
N GLY A 920 2.88 8.75 29.60
CA GLY A 920 3.48 8.62 28.28
C GLY A 920 4.13 9.89 27.73
N ARG A 921 4.22 10.96 28.53
CA ARG A 921 4.74 12.28 28.10
C ARG A 921 6.16 12.56 28.59
N GLU A 922 6.99 13.12 27.70
CA GLU A 922 8.31 13.64 28.05
C GLU A 922 8.25 14.99 28.76
N GLU A 923 7.43 15.93 28.25
CA GLU A 923 7.27 17.29 28.79
C GLU A 923 5.79 17.64 29.01
N PRO A 924 5.45 18.47 30.02
CA PRO A 924 4.10 18.98 30.21
C PRO A 924 3.65 19.92 29.07
N GLY A 925 2.40 19.82 28.60
CA GLY A 925 1.81 20.73 27.60
C GLY A 925 0.73 20.08 26.73
N GLU A 926 -0.13 20.88 26.10
CA GLU A 926 -1.22 20.38 25.24
C GLU A 926 -0.72 19.90 23.86
N GLY A 927 -1.37 18.87 23.29
CA GLY A 927 -1.20 18.48 21.88
C GLY A 927 -0.05 17.54 21.51
N ARG A 928 0.70 16.97 22.47
CA ARG A 928 1.80 16.00 22.18
C ARG A 928 1.36 14.53 22.26
N PRO A 929 1.92 13.63 21.42
CA PRO A 929 1.55 12.21 21.37
C PRO A 929 2.05 11.43 22.59
N PHE A 930 1.46 10.26 22.83
CA PHE A 930 1.82 9.33 23.91
C PHE A 930 2.94 8.41 23.46
N PHE A 931 4.09 8.46 24.12
CA PHE A 931 5.27 7.66 23.80
C PHE A 931 5.32 6.39 24.65
N MET A 932 5.33 5.24 23.99
CA MET A 932 5.39 3.94 24.68
C MET A 932 6.69 3.70 25.46
N PRO A 933 7.89 4.11 24.96
CA PRO A 933 9.11 4.01 25.76
C PRO A 933 9.06 4.87 27.03
N VAL A 934 8.43 6.05 26.99
CA VAL A 934 8.30 6.92 28.18
C VAL A 934 7.44 6.24 29.24
N LEU A 935 6.33 5.61 28.84
CA LEU A 935 5.52 4.79 29.73
C LEU A 935 6.37 3.69 30.38
N ALA A 936 7.18 2.98 29.59
CA ALA A 936 8.06 1.92 30.08
C ALA A 936 9.15 2.45 31.04
N PHE A 937 9.79 3.58 30.73
CA PHE A 937 10.79 4.21 31.60
C PHE A 937 10.21 4.65 32.94
N LYS A 938 9.04 5.32 32.95
CA LYS A 938 8.43 5.82 34.18
C LYS A 938 7.96 4.69 35.10
N LEU A 939 7.58 3.55 34.52
CA LEU A 939 7.02 2.39 35.22
C LEU A 939 7.99 1.20 35.36
N SER A 940 9.30 1.41 35.14
CA SER A 940 10.35 0.41 35.38
C SER A 940 11.38 0.90 36.39
N CYS A 941 11.92 0.01 37.21
CA CYS A 941 12.96 0.35 38.19
C CYS A 941 14.35 0.40 37.57
N ALA A 942 14.58 -0.41 36.53
CA ALA A 942 15.84 -0.47 35.80
C ALA A 942 15.58 -0.35 34.29
N SER A 943 16.43 0.42 33.62
CA SER A 943 16.39 0.60 32.18
C SER A 943 17.79 0.46 31.59
N ASN A 944 17.89 -0.26 30.47
CA ASN A 944 19.18 -0.53 29.83
C ASN A 944 19.14 -0.21 28.33
N ALA A 945 20.22 0.39 27.85
CA ALA A 945 20.60 0.49 26.45
C ALA A 945 21.55 -0.67 26.09
N VAL A 946 21.62 -0.99 24.80
CA VAL A 946 22.26 -2.22 24.29
C VAL A 946 23.73 -2.15 23.85
N SER A 947 24.43 -1.07 24.18
CA SER A 947 25.90 -0.91 24.06
C SER A 947 26.35 0.32 24.86
N GLN A 948 27.64 0.47 25.12
CA GLN A 948 28.15 1.66 25.84
C GLN A 948 27.83 2.98 25.12
N LEU A 949 28.05 3.03 23.80
CA LEU A 949 27.76 4.22 23.00
C LEU A 949 26.25 4.48 22.94
N HIS A 950 25.43 3.42 22.76
CA HIS A 950 23.98 3.56 22.77
C HIS A 950 23.46 4.06 24.13
N GLY A 951 24.09 3.69 25.25
CA GLY A 951 23.76 4.26 26.57
C GLY A 951 23.99 5.77 26.66
N LYS A 952 25.04 6.29 26.00
CA LYS A 952 25.25 7.74 25.88
C LYS A 952 24.18 8.41 25.02
N VAL A 953 23.81 7.77 23.89
CA VAL A 953 22.76 8.25 22.97
C VAL A 953 21.39 8.25 23.66
N ALA A 954 21.01 7.16 24.31
CA ALA A 954 19.73 7.01 24.99
C ALA A 954 19.57 8.03 26.14
N ARG A 955 20.59 8.23 26.98
CA ARG A 955 20.57 9.27 28.03
C ARG A 955 20.46 10.68 27.46
N LYS A 956 21.06 10.95 26.29
CA LYS A 956 20.89 12.23 25.59
C LYS A 956 19.47 12.40 25.04
N MET A 957 18.93 11.35 24.40
CA MET A 957 17.62 11.37 23.75
C MET A 957 16.49 11.57 24.76
N TRP A 958 16.53 10.82 25.87
CA TRP A 958 15.46 10.84 26.88
C TRP A 958 15.71 11.81 28.04
N LYS A 959 16.59 12.80 27.87
CA LYS A 959 16.94 13.76 28.93
C LYS A 959 15.71 14.45 29.53
N ASN A 960 14.72 14.76 28.71
CA ASN A 960 13.53 15.49 29.13
C ASN A 960 12.63 14.66 30.06
N VAL A 961 12.69 13.31 30.00
CA VAL A 961 11.94 12.42 30.90
C VAL A 961 12.41 12.57 32.36
N TRP A 962 13.69 12.89 32.59
CA TRP A 962 14.28 13.13 33.90
C TRP A 962 14.76 14.59 34.03
N SER A 963 13.82 15.53 33.90
CA SER A 963 14.12 16.95 34.05
C SER A 963 14.81 17.26 35.40
N GLY A 964 15.92 17.99 35.33
CA GLY A 964 16.75 18.33 36.50
C GLY A 964 17.90 17.37 36.81
N PHE A 965 17.99 16.21 36.14
CA PHE A 965 19.15 15.32 36.24
C PHE A 965 20.23 15.72 35.25
N GLU A 966 21.50 15.62 35.67
CA GLU A 966 22.62 15.69 34.71
C GLU A 966 22.59 14.46 33.80
N ARG A 967 23.10 14.61 32.56
CA ARG A 967 22.99 13.55 31.55
C ARG A 967 23.55 12.22 32.05
N ASP A 968 24.64 12.26 32.81
CA ASP A 968 25.30 11.05 33.30
C ASP A 968 24.59 10.40 34.52
N GLU A 969 23.65 11.11 35.15
CA GLU A 969 22.82 10.61 36.27
C GLU A 969 21.51 9.95 35.83
N ILE A 970 21.13 10.10 34.55
CA ILE A 970 19.94 9.47 33.98
C ILE A 970 20.07 7.94 34.13
N PRO A 971 19.07 7.24 34.71
CA PRO A 971 19.15 5.83 35.10
C PRO A 971 18.93 4.87 33.92
N ILE A 972 19.59 5.13 32.79
CA ILE A 972 19.69 4.23 31.65
C ILE A 972 21.12 3.68 31.63
N HIS A 973 21.28 2.42 32.04
CA HIS A 973 22.59 1.76 32.01
C HIS A 973 22.92 1.24 30.61
N ALA A 974 24.17 0.85 30.39
CA ALA A 974 24.60 0.21 29.15
C ALA A 974 24.92 -1.26 29.43
N ILE A 975 24.15 -2.17 28.84
CA ILE A 975 24.40 -3.62 28.84
C ILE A 975 24.51 -4.04 27.39
N THR A 976 25.72 -4.35 26.93
CA THR A 976 25.92 -4.77 25.55
C THR A 976 25.20 -6.07 25.26
N ASN A 977 24.43 -6.10 24.17
CA ASN A 977 23.78 -7.32 23.71
C ASN A 977 24.80 -8.41 23.38
N GLY A 978 24.51 -9.64 23.81
CA GLY A 978 25.25 -10.84 23.40
C GLY A 978 24.57 -11.56 22.23
N VAL A 979 25.29 -12.53 21.67
CA VAL A 979 24.75 -13.53 20.74
C VAL A 979 24.87 -14.93 21.36
N HIS A 980 23.95 -15.81 21.02
CA HIS A 980 23.99 -17.19 21.51
C HIS A 980 25.06 -17.98 20.74
N MET A 981 26.30 -18.00 21.25
CA MET A 981 27.48 -18.54 20.53
C MET A 981 27.24 -19.97 19.99
N GLN A 982 26.59 -20.84 20.76
CA GLN A 982 26.27 -22.19 20.31
C GLN A 982 25.31 -22.23 19.11
N SER A 983 24.43 -21.26 18.93
CA SER A 983 23.59 -21.23 17.73
C SER A 983 24.41 -20.84 16.50
N TRP A 984 25.31 -19.87 16.64
CA TRP A 984 25.98 -19.24 15.48
C TRP A 984 27.28 -19.93 15.08
N ALA A 985 27.97 -20.62 16.00
CA ALA A 985 29.14 -21.43 15.70
C ALA A 985 28.79 -22.58 14.75
N ALA A 986 29.56 -22.74 13.67
CA ALA A 986 29.46 -23.90 12.80
C ALA A 986 29.83 -25.20 13.55
N PRO A 987 29.23 -26.35 13.22
CA PRO A 987 29.54 -27.63 13.87
C PRO A 987 31.03 -27.99 13.90
N GLU A 988 31.76 -27.64 12.84
CA GLU A 988 33.21 -27.85 12.72
C GLU A 988 33.98 -26.97 13.71
N MET A 989 33.59 -25.69 13.82
CA MET A 989 34.18 -24.76 14.80
C MET A 989 33.89 -25.22 16.22
N LYS A 990 32.66 -25.67 16.51
CA LYS A 990 32.31 -26.25 17.82
C LYS A 990 33.20 -27.44 18.16
N SER A 991 33.33 -28.39 17.25
CA SER A 991 34.15 -29.60 17.45
C SER A 991 35.62 -29.26 17.72
N MET A 992 36.12 -28.20 17.08
CA MET A 992 37.46 -27.68 17.33
C MET A 992 37.54 -27.01 18.72
N TYR A 993 36.62 -26.12 19.06
CA TYR A 993 36.59 -25.46 20.37
C TYR A 993 36.45 -26.47 21.51
N GLU A 994 35.61 -27.48 21.38
CA GLU A 994 35.46 -28.55 22.38
C GLU A 994 36.76 -29.33 22.60
N ARG A 995 37.55 -29.55 21.54
CA ARG A 995 38.83 -30.26 21.61
C ARG A 995 39.92 -29.47 22.33
N TYR A 996 40.03 -28.16 22.06
CA TYR A 996 41.14 -27.34 22.56
C TYR A 996 40.76 -26.52 23.81
N LEU A 997 39.57 -25.93 23.81
CA LEU A 997 39.05 -25.08 24.88
C LEU A 997 38.26 -25.90 25.92
N GLY A 998 37.75 -27.07 25.55
CA GLY A 998 36.94 -27.94 26.41
C GLY A 998 35.45 -27.90 26.06
N ILE A 999 34.70 -28.91 26.52
CA ILE A 999 33.27 -29.08 26.22
C ILE A 999 32.38 -27.92 26.69
N ASP A 1000 32.85 -27.10 27.62
CA ASP A 1000 32.16 -25.96 28.20
C ASP A 1000 32.75 -24.62 27.74
N TRP A 1001 33.38 -24.56 26.56
CA TRP A 1001 34.02 -23.35 26.00
C TRP A 1001 33.11 -22.11 25.92
N TYR A 1002 31.80 -22.33 25.90
CA TYR A 1002 30.75 -21.31 25.90
C TYR A 1002 30.32 -20.86 27.32
N SER A 1003 30.89 -21.44 28.39
CA SER A 1003 30.51 -21.21 29.79
C SER A 1003 31.11 -19.94 30.39
N LYS A 1004 30.48 -19.45 31.47
CA LYS A 1004 30.65 -18.09 32.00
C LYS A 1004 31.89 -17.88 32.89
N HIS A 1005 32.66 -18.91 33.21
CA HIS A 1005 33.86 -18.71 34.02
C HIS A 1005 35.01 -18.17 33.15
N TYR A 1006 34.94 -16.89 32.78
CA TYR A 1006 36.04 -16.21 32.05
C TYR A 1006 37.41 -16.43 32.71
N ASP A 1007 37.44 -16.56 34.05
CA ASP A 1007 38.65 -16.84 34.85
C ASP A 1007 39.21 -18.28 34.73
N THR A 1008 38.43 -19.24 34.23
CA THR A 1008 38.87 -20.63 33.98
C THR A 1008 38.65 -21.07 32.54
N SER A 1009 38.21 -20.16 31.67
CA SER A 1009 37.78 -20.51 30.33
C SER A 1009 38.96 -21.02 29.50
N GLY A 1010 38.72 -22.09 28.75
CA GLY A 1010 39.69 -22.61 27.79
C GLY A 1010 40.16 -21.58 26.77
N TRP A 1011 39.56 -20.38 26.69
CA TRP A 1011 39.99 -19.27 25.85
C TRP A 1011 41.44 -18.83 26.06
N ASN A 1012 42.04 -19.05 27.24
CA ASN A 1012 43.50 -18.87 27.41
C ASN A 1012 44.34 -19.81 26.52
N LYS A 1013 43.73 -20.89 26.03
CA LYS A 1013 44.30 -21.88 25.10
C LYS A 1013 43.85 -21.64 23.66
N ILE A 1014 43.26 -20.49 23.34
CA ILE A 1014 42.84 -20.21 21.96
C ILE A 1014 44.03 -20.24 21.00
N ASP A 1015 45.19 -19.76 21.48
CA ASP A 1015 46.45 -19.78 20.74
C ASP A 1015 47.06 -21.20 20.61
N ASP A 1016 46.52 -22.21 21.33
CA ASP A 1016 46.93 -23.61 21.17
C ASP A 1016 46.28 -24.25 19.92
N ILE A 1017 45.27 -23.61 19.33
CA ILE A 1017 44.65 -24.07 18.08
C ILE A 1017 45.63 -23.80 16.93
N PRO A 1018 46.10 -24.83 16.19
CA PRO A 1018 47.03 -24.59 15.09
C PRO A 1018 46.40 -23.74 13.98
N ASP A 1019 47.09 -22.68 13.54
CA ASP A 1019 46.64 -21.78 12.46
C ASP A 1019 46.15 -22.53 11.22
N ARG A 1020 46.88 -23.59 10.83
CA ARG A 1020 46.51 -24.42 9.66
C ARG A 1020 45.17 -25.12 9.84
N LEU A 1021 44.86 -25.58 11.05
CA LEU A 1021 43.60 -26.25 11.35
C LEU A 1021 42.44 -25.25 11.32
N LEU A 1022 42.62 -24.07 11.95
CA LEU A 1022 41.64 -22.99 11.91
C LEU A 1022 41.38 -22.55 10.47
N TRP A 1023 42.45 -22.33 9.69
CA TRP A 1023 42.35 -21.91 8.30
C TRP A 1023 41.66 -22.95 7.42
N HIS A 1024 42.03 -24.25 7.51
CA HIS A 1024 41.36 -25.31 6.75
C HIS A 1024 39.88 -25.42 7.14
N THR A 1025 39.56 -25.28 8.43
CA THR A 1025 38.16 -25.30 8.89
C THR A 1025 37.37 -24.13 8.28
N HIS A 1026 37.95 -22.93 8.25
CA HIS A 1026 37.35 -21.76 7.61
C HIS A 1026 37.17 -21.94 6.10
N GLU A 1027 38.18 -22.49 5.41
CA GLU A 1027 38.11 -22.81 3.97
C GLU A 1027 36.96 -23.79 3.67
N ASP A 1028 36.76 -24.81 4.52
CA ASP A 1028 35.66 -25.76 4.39
C ASP A 1028 34.28 -25.08 4.56
N LEU A 1029 34.13 -24.21 5.57
CA LEU A 1029 32.88 -23.46 5.79
C LEU A 1029 32.58 -22.49 4.64
N LYS A 1030 33.61 -21.85 4.12
CA LYS A 1030 33.53 -20.97 2.95
C LYS A 1030 33.10 -21.73 1.69
N MET A 1031 33.62 -22.93 1.46
CA MET A 1031 33.17 -23.79 0.36
C MET A 1031 31.68 -24.15 0.52
N LYS A 1032 31.26 -24.54 1.73
CA LYS A 1032 29.83 -24.83 2.01
C LYS A 1032 28.92 -23.63 1.76
N MET A 1033 29.34 -22.45 2.18
CA MET A 1033 28.62 -21.20 1.89
C MET A 1033 28.52 -20.97 0.38
N VAL A 1034 29.64 -21.06 -0.35
CA VAL A 1034 29.65 -20.85 -1.81
C VAL A 1034 28.73 -21.82 -2.54
N ASP A 1035 28.75 -23.10 -2.18
CA ASP A 1035 27.90 -24.11 -2.81
C ASP A 1035 26.42 -23.89 -2.50
N PHE A 1036 26.09 -23.53 -1.26
CA PHE A 1036 24.73 -23.14 -0.87
C PHE A 1036 24.24 -21.92 -1.67
N LEU A 1037 25.06 -20.87 -1.76
CA LEU A 1037 24.71 -19.65 -2.50
C LEU A 1037 24.60 -19.90 -4.01
N ARG A 1038 25.46 -20.74 -4.60
CA ARG A 1038 25.35 -21.15 -6.01
C ARG A 1038 24.03 -21.84 -6.31
N LYS A 1039 23.62 -22.82 -5.48
CA LYS A 1039 22.35 -23.53 -5.64
C LYS A 1039 21.18 -22.54 -5.59
N ARG A 1040 21.18 -21.66 -4.60
CA ARG A 1040 20.10 -20.67 -4.41
C ARG A 1040 20.04 -19.63 -5.53
N MET A 1041 21.19 -19.05 -5.89
CA MET A 1041 21.28 -18.11 -7.01
C MET A 1041 20.82 -18.74 -8.32
N SER A 1042 21.10 -20.03 -8.57
CA SER A 1042 20.59 -20.73 -9.76
C SER A 1042 19.07 -20.70 -9.79
N CYS A 1043 18.42 -21.11 -8.70
CA CYS A 1043 16.95 -21.09 -8.60
C CYS A 1043 16.38 -19.67 -8.74
N ASP A 1044 16.99 -18.67 -8.12
CA ASP A 1044 16.54 -17.28 -8.20
C ASP A 1044 16.67 -16.72 -9.62
N CYS A 1045 17.77 -17.02 -10.32
CA CYS A 1045 18.00 -16.60 -11.70
C CYS A 1045 17.10 -17.35 -12.69
N GLU A 1046 16.82 -18.64 -12.46
CA GLU A 1046 15.85 -19.44 -13.24
C GLU A 1046 14.43 -18.89 -13.09
N ARG A 1047 14.01 -18.54 -11.87
CA ARG A 1047 12.71 -17.89 -11.59
C ARG A 1047 12.57 -16.57 -12.33
N LYS A 1048 13.67 -15.82 -12.47
CA LYS A 1048 13.73 -14.59 -13.28
C LYS A 1048 13.88 -14.87 -14.78
N GLY A 1049 13.95 -16.11 -15.24
CA GLY A 1049 14.13 -16.47 -16.65
C GLY A 1049 15.41 -15.89 -17.26
N LEU A 1050 16.52 -15.83 -16.52
CA LEU A 1050 17.83 -15.51 -17.08
C LEU A 1050 18.33 -16.67 -17.95
N SER A 1051 19.19 -16.36 -18.94
CA SER A 1051 19.69 -17.39 -19.85
C SER A 1051 20.59 -18.41 -19.12
N PRO A 1052 20.60 -19.69 -19.53
CA PRO A 1052 21.49 -20.70 -18.93
C PRO A 1052 22.98 -20.34 -18.98
N ALA A 1053 23.40 -19.54 -19.97
CA ALA A 1053 24.76 -19.03 -20.04
C ALA A 1053 25.05 -18.02 -18.92
N LEU A 1054 24.15 -17.08 -18.68
CA LEU A 1054 24.29 -16.06 -17.63
C LEU A 1054 24.18 -16.66 -16.23
N ILE A 1055 23.29 -17.63 -16.03
CA ILE A 1055 23.18 -18.40 -14.77
C ILE A 1055 24.51 -19.09 -14.47
N ARG A 1056 25.07 -19.80 -15.44
CA ARG A 1056 26.40 -20.43 -15.31
C ARG A 1056 27.47 -19.39 -15.03
N GLU A 1057 27.47 -18.26 -15.74
CA GLU A 1057 28.46 -17.21 -15.55
C GLU A 1057 28.46 -16.64 -14.12
N LYS A 1058 27.28 -16.35 -13.56
CA LYS A 1058 27.15 -15.87 -12.18
C LYS A 1058 27.53 -16.93 -11.15
N THR A 1059 27.00 -18.14 -11.29
CA THR A 1059 27.24 -19.23 -10.31
C THR A 1059 28.69 -19.70 -10.31
N THR A 1060 29.31 -19.88 -11.49
CA THR A 1060 30.75 -20.21 -11.59
C THR A 1060 31.66 -19.04 -11.26
N GLY A 1061 31.15 -17.81 -11.33
CA GLY A 1061 31.87 -16.60 -10.96
C GLY A 1061 32.17 -16.49 -9.46
N LEU A 1062 31.31 -17.00 -8.58
CA LEU A 1062 31.54 -17.01 -7.13
C LEU A 1062 32.70 -17.99 -6.81
N ASP A 1063 33.81 -17.51 -6.27
CA ASP A 1063 35.08 -18.25 -6.13
C ASP A 1063 35.47 -18.38 -4.65
N SER A 1064 35.56 -19.62 -4.14
CA SER A 1064 35.95 -19.88 -2.75
C SER A 1064 37.39 -19.47 -2.44
N ASN A 1065 38.24 -19.26 -3.44
CA ASN A 1065 39.61 -18.80 -3.26
C ASN A 1065 39.73 -17.26 -3.23
N ALA A 1066 38.67 -16.52 -3.55
CA ALA A 1066 38.66 -15.06 -3.45
C ALA A 1066 38.40 -14.63 -2.00
N LEU A 1067 38.87 -13.46 -1.59
CA LEU A 1067 38.47 -12.85 -0.32
C LEU A 1067 37.00 -12.38 -0.45
N ILE A 1068 36.12 -12.92 0.39
CA ILE A 1068 34.69 -12.66 0.38
C ILE A 1068 34.34 -11.72 1.52
N ILE A 1069 33.80 -10.55 1.16
CA ILE A 1069 33.26 -9.56 2.09
C ILE A 1069 31.73 -9.68 2.11
N GLY A 1070 31.18 -9.98 3.28
CA GLY A 1070 29.74 -10.13 3.50
C GLY A 1070 29.07 -8.87 4.05
N PHE A 1071 27.87 -8.59 3.57
CA PHE A 1071 26.96 -7.58 4.11
C PHE A 1071 25.54 -8.16 4.22
N GLY A 1072 25.06 -8.41 5.45
CA GLY A 1072 23.76 -9.06 5.68
C GLY A 1072 22.90 -8.38 6.75
N ARG A 1073 21.92 -7.55 6.36
CA ARG A 1073 21.08 -6.78 7.32
C ARG A 1073 19.81 -6.18 6.70
N ARG A 1074 18.95 -5.57 7.53
CA ARG A 1074 17.86 -4.71 7.06
C ARG A 1074 18.44 -3.52 6.29
N PHE A 1075 17.92 -3.27 5.09
CA PHE A 1075 18.25 -2.11 4.28
C PHE A 1075 17.50 -0.88 4.78
N ALA A 1076 18.25 0.15 5.16
CA ALA A 1076 17.75 1.45 5.62
C ALA A 1076 18.82 2.52 5.32
N ALA A 1077 18.40 3.78 5.17
CA ALA A 1077 19.29 4.88 4.77
C ALA A 1077 20.55 5.00 5.65
N TYR A 1078 20.39 4.94 6.98
CA TYR A 1078 21.51 5.09 7.91
C TYR A 1078 22.47 3.91 7.93
N LYS A 1079 22.13 2.74 7.36
CA LYS A 1079 23.03 1.58 7.27
C LYS A 1079 24.01 1.67 6.09
N ARG A 1080 23.82 2.63 5.18
CA ARG A 1080 24.73 2.99 4.08
C ARG A 1080 25.25 1.81 3.23
N ALA A 1081 24.38 0.87 2.88
CA ALA A 1081 24.76 -0.32 2.10
C ALA A 1081 25.49 -0.01 0.77
N SER A 1082 25.26 1.17 0.18
CA SER A 1082 25.89 1.60 -1.07
C SER A 1082 27.18 2.40 -0.92
N LEU A 1083 27.74 2.58 0.29
CA LEU A 1083 28.91 3.45 0.52
C LEU A 1083 30.14 3.05 -0.32
N LEU A 1084 30.32 1.74 -0.56
CA LEU A 1084 31.35 1.18 -1.44
C LEU A 1084 31.07 1.37 -2.93
N LEU A 1085 29.87 1.82 -3.30
CA LEU A 1085 29.45 2.02 -4.69
C LEU A 1085 29.47 3.50 -5.10
N ASP A 1086 29.95 4.39 -4.23
CA ASP A 1086 30.01 5.82 -4.49
C ASP A 1086 31.17 6.19 -5.43
N ASP A 1087 32.19 5.33 -5.53
CA ASP A 1087 33.28 5.42 -6.53
C ASP A 1087 33.46 4.05 -7.23
N PRO A 1088 32.63 3.75 -8.24
CA PRO A 1088 32.64 2.46 -8.93
C PRO A 1088 33.97 2.10 -9.58
N ASP A 1089 34.71 3.08 -10.09
CA ASP A 1089 35.94 2.81 -10.84
C ASP A 1089 37.09 2.49 -9.89
N ARG A 1090 37.16 3.18 -8.74
CA ARG A 1090 38.09 2.82 -7.67
C ARG A 1090 37.75 1.45 -7.09
N LEU A 1091 36.47 1.17 -6.83
CA LEU A 1091 36.03 -0.15 -6.38
C LEU A 1091 36.44 -1.23 -7.40
N LEU A 1092 36.20 -1.00 -8.69
CA LEU A 1092 36.54 -1.95 -9.74
C LEU A 1092 38.05 -2.25 -9.76
N GLY A 1093 38.89 -1.23 -9.61
CA GLY A 1093 40.34 -1.39 -9.52
C GLY A 1093 40.78 -2.28 -8.37
N ILE A 1094 40.08 -2.22 -7.23
CA ILE A 1094 40.31 -3.11 -6.08
C ILE A 1094 39.85 -4.53 -6.40
N LEU A 1095 38.64 -4.69 -6.94
CA LEU A 1095 38.04 -5.99 -7.23
C LEU A 1095 38.68 -6.73 -8.42
N GLU A 1096 39.41 -6.02 -9.31
CA GLU A 1096 40.09 -6.59 -10.49
C GLU A 1096 41.52 -7.07 -10.25
N ASN A 1097 42.04 -6.94 -9.03
CA ASN A 1097 43.41 -7.36 -8.74
C ASN A 1097 43.60 -8.87 -9.03
N PRO A 1098 44.44 -9.25 -10.02
CA PRO A 1098 44.58 -10.65 -10.42
C PRO A 1098 45.33 -11.50 -9.38
N ARG A 1099 46.07 -10.88 -8.46
CA ARG A 1099 46.79 -11.56 -7.37
C ARG A 1099 45.94 -11.70 -6.12
N HIS A 1100 45.05 -10.74 -5.87
CA HIS A 1100 44.20 -10.67 -4.68
C HIS A 1100 42.74 -10.48 -5.11
N LYS A 1101 42.10 -11.59 -5.50
CA LYS A 1101 40.69 -11.56 -5.90
C LYS A 1101 39.81 -11.22 -4.70
N ILE A 1102 38.90 -10.26 -4.86
CA ILE A 1102 37.94 -9.85 -3.84
C ILE A 1102 36.52 -9.95 -4.42
N GLN A 1103 35.57 -10.44 -3.62
CA GLN A 1103 34.15 -10.55 -3.96
C GLN A 1103 33.28 -9.99 -2.83
N LEU A 1104 32.19 -9.33 -3.21
CA LEU A 1104 31.21 -8.74 -2.30
C LEU A 1104 29.90 -9.54 -2.36
N ILE A 1105 29.36 -9.90 -1.20
CA ILE A 1105 28.06 -10.57 -1.07
C ILE A 1105 27.13 -9.71 -0.23
N PHE A 1106 26.05 -9.25 -0.85
CA PHE A 1106 24.98 -8.49 -0.21
C PHE A 1106 23.75 -9.36 0.01
N ALA A 1107 23.16 -9.29 1.19
CA ALA A 1107 21.89 -9.93 1.52
C ALA A 1107 21.08 -9.04 2.46
N GLY A 1108 19.76 -8.98 2.27
CA GLY A 1108 18.91 -8.23 3.18
C GLY A 1108 17.58 -7.80 2.57
N LYS A 1109 16.71 -7.32 3.46
CA LYS A 1109 15.34 -6.89 3.15
C LYS A 1109 15.16 -5.42 3.50
N ALA A 1110 14.46 -4.67 2.66
CA ALA A 1110 13.93 -3.36 3.03
C ALA A 1110 12.52 -3.51 3.59
N HIS A 1111 12.08 -2.63 4.48
CA HIS A 1111 10.66 -2.63 4.85
C HIS A 1111 9.81 -2.28 3.62
N PRO A 1112 8.61 -2.87 3.41
CA PRO A 1112 7.80 -2.60 2.21
C PRO A 1112 7.46 -1.12 1.99
N ASN A 1113 7.38 -0.35 3.07
CA ASN A 1113 7.14 1.11 3.05
C ASN A 1113 8.43 1.96 3.13
N ASP A 1114 9.62 1.34 3.06
CA ASP A 1114 10.92 2.06 3.08
C ASP A 1114 11.45 2.20 1.66
N ASP A 1115 11.02 3.26 0.97
CA ASP A 1115 11.41 3.56 -0.41
C ASP A 1115 12.92 3.68 -0.58
N ILE A 1116 13.60 4.28 0.40
CA ILE A 1116 15.05 4.47 0.36
C ILE A 1116 15.74 3.10 0.46
N GLY A 1117 15.31 2.25 1.41
CA GLY A 1117 15.81 0.89 1.54
C GLY A 1117 15.61 0.06 0.26
N ARG A 1118 14.44 0.16 -0.37
CA ARG A 1118 14.14 -0.53 -1.64
C ARG A 1118 15.00 -0.01 -2.80
N ALA A 1119 15.20 1.31 -2.89
CA ALA A 1119 16.08 1.93 -3.88
C ALA A 1119 17.54 1.50 -3.71
N LEU A 1120 18.03 1.35 -2.46
CA LEU A 1120 19.37 0.84 -2.17
C LEU A 1120 19.54 -0.60 -2.65
N ILE A 1121 18.56 -1.48 -2.40
CA ILE A 1121 18.57 -2.86 -2.91
C ILE A 1121 18.64 -2.86 -4.44
N LYS A 1122 17.79 -2.06 -5.10
CA LYS A 1122 17.78 -1.94 -6.55
C LYS A 1122 19.14 -1.46 -7.08
N LYS A 1123 19.74 -0.43 -6.47
CA LYS A 1123 21.08 0.06 -6.83
C LYS A 1123 22.09 -1.08 -6.78
N ILE A 1124 22.22 -1.78 -5.65
CA ILE A 1124 23.19 -2.87 -5.49
C ILE A 1124 22.92 -4.02 -6.48
N TYR A 1125 21.65 -4.37 -6.70
CA TYR A 1125 21.29 -5.39 -7.67
C TYR A 1125 21.71 -5.01 -9.10
N THR A 1126 21.46 -3.77 -9.52
CA THR A 1126 21.91 -3.25 -10.83
C THR A 1126 23.42 -3.38 -10.98
N PHE A 1127 24.20 -2.94 -9.99
CA PHE A 1127 25.66 -3.12 -9.99
C PHE A 1127 26.05 -4.60 -10.11
N SER A 1128 25.36 -5.51 -9.41
CA SER A 1128 25.59 -6.96 -9.50
C SER A 1128 25.28 -7.58 -10.88
N MET A 1129 24.56 -6.84 -11.74
CA MET A 1129 24.19 -7.27 -13.09
C MET A 1129 25.04 -6.60 -14.19
N GLU A 1130 25.82 -5.56 -13.86
CA GLU A 1130 26.76 -4.94 -14.80
C GLU A 1130 27.88 -5.90 -15.19
N GLN A 1131 28.22 -5.97 -16.48
CA GLN A 1131 29.24 -6.89 -17.01
C GLN A 1131 30.59 -6.80 -16.28
N ARG A 1132 31.02 -5.58 -15.91
CA ARG A 1132 32.27 -5.34 -15.18
C ARG A 1132 32.26 -5.86 -13.74
N PHE A 1133 31.09 -5.98 -13.10
CA PHE A 1133 30.93 -6.41 -11.69
C PHE A 1133 30.29 -7.79 -11.52
N MET A 1134 29.81 -8.41 -12.60
CA MET A 1134 28.99 -9.63 -12.58
C MET A 1134 29.60 -10.84 -11.85
N LYS A 1135 30.94 -10.93 -11.79
CA LYS A 1135 31.70 -12.00 -11.09
C LYS A 1135 32.32 -11.52 -9.76
N LYS A 1136 31.95 -10.32 -9.31
CA LYS A 1136 32.58 -9.61 -8.19
C LYS A 1136 31.56 -9.17 -7.15
N ILE A 1137 30.33 -8.83 -7.55
CA ILE A 1137 29.26 -8.42 -6.66
C ILE A 1137 28.08 -9.37 -6.81
N PHE A 1138 27.63 -9.93 -5.69
CA PHE A 1138 26.52 -10.87 -5.63
C PHE A 1138 25.44 -10.35 -4.67
N PHE A 1139 24.18 -10.44 -5.08
CA PHE A 1139 23.03 -10.12 -4.23
C PHE A 1139 22.20 -11.39 -4.00
N ILE A 1140 21.95 -11.72 -2.73
CA ILE A 1140 21.23 -12.93 -2.31
C ILE A 1140 19.84 -12.55 -1.79
N GLU A 1141 18.81 -13.16 -2.37
CA GLU A 1141 17.41 -12.85 -2.05
C GLU A 1141 16.92 -13.52 -0.77
N ASN A 1142 15.93 -12.87 -0.15
CA ASN A 1142 15.15 -13.41 0.97
C ASN A 1142 15.99 -13.75 2.19
N TYR A 1143 16.86 -12.82 2.58
CA TYR A 1143 17.69 -12.95 3.78
C TYR A 1143 16.86 -13.36 5.01
N ASN A 1144 17.21 -14.50 5.59
CA ASN A 1144 16.56 -15.16 6.72
C ASN A 1144 17.64 -15.83 7.60
N THR A 1145 17.25 -16.52 8.68
CA THR A 1145 18.19 -17.17 9.62
C THR A 1145 19.05 -18.23 8.92
N GLU A 1146 18.51 -18.99 7.97
CA GLU A 1146 19.26 -19.99 7.21
C GLU A 1146 20.41 -19.35 6.41
N ILE A 1147 20.12 -18.33 5.59
CA ILE A 1147 21.18 -17.59 4.86
C ILE A 1147 22.15 -16.94 5.84
N ALA A 1148 21.65 -16.39 6.94
CA ALA A 1148 22.50 -15.78 7.96
C ALA A 1148 23.53 -16.77 8.52
N HIS A 1149 23.17 -18.04 8.78
CA HIS A 1149 24.12 -19.06 9.23
C HIS A 1149 25.25 -19.27 8.22
N TYR A 1150 24.92 -19.53 6.96
CA TYR A 1150 25.94 -19.74 5.92
C TYR A 1150 26.84 -18.52 5.73
N LEU A 1151 26.27 -17.31 5.74
CA LEU A 1151 27.06 -16.08 5.59
C LEU A 1151 28.00 -15.87 6.79
N VAL A 1152 27.49 -15.88 8.03
CA VAL A 1152 28.33 -15.57 9.19
C VAL A 1152 29.36 -16.65 9.53
N GLN A 1153 29.20 -17.86 8.96
CA GLN A 1153 30.15 -18.96 9.11
C GLN A 1153 31.21 -19.01 8.00
N GLY A 1154 30.94 -18.47 6.81
CA GLY A 1154 31.79 -18.67 5.63
C GLY A 1154 32.44 -17.41 5.03
N VAL A 1155 32.01 -16.20 5.40
CA VAL A 1155 32.64 -14.96 4.91
C VAL A 1155 33.97 -14.69 5.61
N ASP A 1156 34.94 -14.11 4.90
CA ASP A 1156 36.24 -13.76 5.49
C ASP A 1156 36.17 -12.46 6.30
N VAL A 1157 35.43 -11.47 5.76
CA VAL A 1157 35.26 -10.15 6.38
C VAL A 1157 33.79 -9.76 6.39
N TRP A 1158 33.31 -9.26 7.53
CA TRP A 1158 31.97 -8.70 7.66
C TRP A 1158 31.98 -7.18 7.62
N LEU A 1159 31.23 -6.62 6.67
CA LEU A 1159 31.14 -5.18 6.48
C LEU A 1159 29.97 -4.59 7.28
N ASN A 1160 30.27 -3.53 8.04
CA ASN A 1160 29.29 -2.81 8.85
C ASN A 1160 29.55 -1.30 8.83
N ASN A 1161 28.78 -0.55 8.03
CA ASN A 1161 29.03 0.87 7.80
C ASN A 1161 27.85 1.81 8.18
N PRO A 1162 27.23 1.67 9.36
CA PRO A 1162 26.15 2.55 9.80
C PRO A 1162 26.66 3.98 10.00
N LEU A 1163 25.77 4.95 9.88
CA LEU A 1163 26.05 6.33 10.26
C LEU A 1163 26.16 6.40 11.79
N ARG A 1164 27.32 6.78 12.31
CA ARG A 1164 27.54 6.93 13.76
C ARG A 1164 26.78 8.14 14.32
N PRO A 1165 26.11 8.07 15.50
CA PRO A 1165 25.93 6.92 16.40
C PRO A 1165 24.52 6.29 16.28
N ARG A 1166 24.11 5.87 15.06
CA ARG A 1166 22.76 5.35 14.77
C ARG A 1166 22.69 3.82 14.78
N GLU A 1167 23.76 3.11 15.12
CA GLU A 1167 23.72 1.68 15.42
C GLU A 1167 23.56 1.47 16.92
N ALA A 1168 22.47 0.80 17.34
CA ALA A 1168 22.29 0.51 18.76
C ALA A 1168 23.30 -0.52 19.28
N SER A 1169 23.46 -1.64 18.56
CA SER A 1169 24.44 -2.67 18.92
C SER A 1169 25.13 -3.22 17.67
N GLY A 1170 24.41 -3.86 16.73
CA GLY A 1170 25.03 -4.41 15.51
C GLY A 1170 25.56 -5.83 15.65
N THR A 1171 24.85 -6.71 16.37
CA THR A 1171 25.27 -8.07 16.76
C THR A 1171 25.62 -9.04 15.62
N SER A 1172 25.36 -8.68 14.35
CA SER A 1172 25.79 -9.49 13.19
C SER A 1172 27.30 -9.75 13.17
N GLY A 1173 28.12 -8.75 13.52
CA GLY A 1173 29.57 -8.90 13.55
C GLY A 1173 30.04 -9.87 14.63
N MET A 1174 29.37 -9.93 15.78
CA MET A 1174 29.68 -10.88 16.86
C MET A 1174 29.55 -12.33 16.40
N LYS A 1175 28.56 -12.62 15.54
CA LYS A 1175 28.30 -13.98 15.02
C LYS A 1175 29.40 -14.45 14.07
N VAL A 1176 30.00 -13.50 13.36
CA VAL A 1176 31.12 -13.75 12.44
C VAL A 1176 32.38 -14.07 13.23
N VAL A 1177 32.65 -13.31 14.31
CA VAL A 1177 33.80 -13.54 15.20
C VAL A 1177 33.79 -14.94 15.81
N VAL A 1178 32.62 -15.45 16.20
CA VAL A 1178 32.47 -16.82 16.74
C VAL A 1178 32.99 -17.90 15.76
N ASN A 1179 33.01 -17.60 14.46
CA ASN A 1179 33.49 -18.50 13.40
C ASN A 1179 34.87 -18.11 12.86
N GLY A 1180 35.61 -17.22 13.52
CA GLY A 1180 36.96 -16.82 13.12
C GLY A 1180 37.02 -15.77 12.00
N GLY A 1181 35.88 -15.25 11.54
CA GLY A 1181 35.85 -14.17 10.55
C GLY A 1181 36.15 -12.79 11.16
N LEU A 1182 36.64 -11.87 10.32
CA LEU A 1182 37.05 -10.52 10.74
C LEU A 1182 35.93 -9.49 10.52
N ASN A 1183 36.02 -8.34 11.19
CA ASN A 1183 35.09 -7.23 10.98
C ASN A 1183 35.79 -6.04 10.31
N ALA A 1184 35.12 -5.41 9.36
CA ALA A 1184 35.43 -4.09 8.84
C ALA A 1184 34.23 -3.18 9.13
N SER A 1185 34.34 -2.34 10.16
CA SER A 1185 33.18 -1.62 10.71
C SER A 1185 33.48 -0.19 11.12
N ILE A 1186 32.48 0.68 10.99
CA ILE A 1186 32.44 1.96 11.71
C ILE A 1186 32.44 1.67 13.21
N LEU A 1187 33.14 2.50 14.00
CA LEU A 1187 33.17 2.44 15.47
C LEU A 1187 31.83 2.89 16.07
N ASP A 1188 30.81 2.06 15.94
CA ASP A 1188 29.46 2.28 16.47
C ASP A 1188 28.91 0.99 17.09
N GLY A 1189 27.87 1.10 17.93
CA GLY A 1189 27.29 -0.03 18.65
C GLY A 1189 28.33 -0.81 19.48
N TRP A 1190 28.36 -2.13 19.34
CA TRP A 1190 29.31 -3.00 20.06
C TRP A 1190 30.76 -2.91 19.54
N TRP A 1191 30.96 -2.42 18.31
CA TRP A 1191 32.31 -2.40 17.73
C TRP A 1191 33.19 -1.33 18.37
N ASP A 1192 32.60 -0.20 18.81
CA ASP A 1192 33.32 0.89 19.51
C ASP A 1192 33.97 0.42 20.82
N GLU A 1193 33.40 -0.61 21.47
CA GLU A 1193 33.92 -1.18 22.72
C GLU A 1193 34.79 -2.43 22.52
N ALA A 1194 34.67 -3.12 21.39
CA ALA A 1194 35.39 -4.36 21.12
C ALA A 1194 36.65 -4.17 20.26
N TYR A 1195 36.74 -3.11 19.45
CA TYR A 1195 37.88 -2.89 18.56
C TYR A 1195 39.17 -2.59 19.34
N ASP A 1196 40.22 -3.38 19.09
CA ASP A 1196 41.52 -3.25 19.77
C ASP A 1196 42.69 -2.90 18.82
N GLY A 1197 42.40 -2.76 17.52
CA GLY A 1197 43.39 -2.50 16.47
C GLY A 1197 44.03 -3.75 15.85
N ASN A 1198 43.82 -4.93 16.43
CA ASN A 1198 44.34 -6.21 15.92
C ASN A 1198 43.22 -7.17 15.45
N ASN A 1199 41.98 -6.93 15.87
CA ASN A 1199 40.84 -7.82 15.64
C ASN A 1199 39.96 -7.48 14.41
N GLY A 1200 40.42 -6.57 13.54
CA GLY A 1200 39.73 -6.15 12.33
C GLY A 1200 40.10 -4.73 11.91
N TRP A 1201 39.17 -4.04 11.23
CA TRP A 1201 39.36 -2.67 10.75
C TRP A 1201 38.26 -1.74 11.27
N ALA A 1202 38.68 -0.53 11.66
CA ALA A 1202 37.81 0.59 11.92
C ALA A 1202 37.69 1.47 10.67
N ILE A 1203 36.47 1.80 10.27
CA ILE A 1203 36.21 2.75 9.18
C ILE A 1203 36.03 4.14 9.78
N GLY A 1204 36.74 5.14 9.26
CA GLY A 1204 36.67 6.52 9.75
C GLY A 1204 37.19 6.68 11.18
N GLY A 1205 36.61 7.61 11.94
CA GLY A 1205 37.04 7.91 13.31
C GLY A 1205 35.89 8.07 14.30
N THR A 1206 36.22 8.40 15.56
CA THR A 1206 35.24 8.60 16.64
C THR A 1206 34.60 10.00 16.67
N LYS A 1207 34.67 10.74 15.56
CA LYS A 1207 34.10 12.09 15.47
C LYS A 1207 32.65 12.04 14.98
N GLU A 1208 31.77 12.79 15.63
CA GLU A 1208 30.42 13.06 15.11
C GLU A 1208 30.49 14.24 14.12
N TYR A 1209 29.87 14.08 12.95
CA TYR A 1209 29.85 15.10 11.90
C TYR A 1209 28.48 15.75 11.82
N ALA A 1210 28.45 17.08 11.69
CA ALA A 1210 27.19 17.83 11.53
C ALA A 1210 26.55 17.62 10.15
N ASN A 1211 27.37 17.41 9.10
CA ASN A 1211 26.91 17.12 7.75
C ASN A 1211 27.12 15.63 7.41
N PRO A 1212 26.05 14.84 7.24
CA PRO A 1212 26.13 13.44 6.85
C PRO A 1212 26.84 13.18 5.51
N GLU A 1213 26.77 14.09 4.55
CA GLU A 1213 27.44 13.91 3.25
C GLU A 1213 28.96 13.98 3.37
N ASN A 1214 29.48 14.90 4.19
CA ASN A 1214 30.91 14.98 4.49
C ASN A 1214 31.40 13.72 5.20
N GLN A 1215 30.59 13.17 6.12
CA GLN A 1215 30.91 11.91 6.77
C GLN A 1215 30.93 10.76 5.78
N ASN A 1216 29.96 10.68 4.86
CA ASN A 1216 29.95 9.64 3.83
C ASN A 1216 31.20 9.70 2.94
N LEU A 1217 31.62 10.90 2.52
CA LEU A 1217 32.83 11.06 1.70
C LEU A 1217 34.09 10.57 2.43
N LEU A 1218 34.26 10.98 3.70
CA LEU A 1218 35.43 10.60 4.50
C LEU A 1218 35.43 9.11 4.87
N ASP A 1219 34.27 8.56 5.27
CA ASP A 1219 34.13 7.14 5.59
C ASP A 1219 34.32 6.27 4.34
N SER A 1220 33.86 6.73 3.16
CA SER A 1220 34.07 6.04 1.89
C SER A 1220 35.56 6.04 1.50
N GLN A 1221 36.25 7.17 1.62
CA GLN A 1221 37.70 7.25 1.39
C GLN A 1221 38.47 6.33 2.34
N SER A 1222 38.17 6.38 3.64
CA SER A 1222 38.79 5.52 4.66
C SER A 1222 38.50 4.03 4.47
N LEU A 1223 37.39 3.68 3.82
CA LEU A 1223 37.05 2.28 3.55
C LEU A 1223 37.78 1.75 2.30
N TYR A 1224 38.13 2.62 1.35
CA TYR A 1224 38.91 2.23 0.17
C TYR A 1224 40.43 2.22 0.39
N ASP A 1225 40.91 3.07 1.29
CA ASP A 1225 42.32 3.10 1.74
C ASP A 1225 42.62 1.88 2.62
#